data_AF-A0A1Y1MYM9-F1
#
_entry.id   AF-A0A1Y1MYM9-F1
#
_cell.length_a   1.000
_cell.length_b   1.000
_cell.length_c   1.000
_cell.angle_alpha   90.00
_cell.angle_beta   90.00
_cell.angle_gamma   90.00
#
_symmetry.space_group_name_H-M   'P 1'
#
loop_
_entity.id
_entity.type
_entity.pdbx_description
1 polymer ?
#
loop_
_entity_poly.entity_id
_entity_poly.type
_entity_poly.pdbx_seq_one_letter_code
_entity_poly.pdbx_strand_id
1 'polypeptide(L)'
;MGAKDSKRSCLIYEDAVKRMSEAEFKRVCEAFKRLTNGNQLLSRQSFTQNVLGDGVPPMIADWLYTACGGGGRGIALRDLICGLVLLTKGTQEEKIKFLWTLYSNDAGTHITKAEFQSSLQTEGALPSTLSNPNLWWDRTIISLFGVGQDRVTFEHFRAWIQYNKEATVLSKWLLTNSSVSLSSELETPTFYQTLAGVTHLEEEDICELEKCFWSLSAVSPCRQLDLACISCLASPPVPTSACLGLFLALDVNGDGHVDFKELCCGISAACRGPTAERIKFCFKIFDLDQDGYLNMKELQNMVDILTFVAKEHSPKPHQINLIEKSPKAPLATHDCDDNCEDFYWKVIDNLKKRLTADGSLSQEDFLIWGIDDNNLITPLLQLLFEVCHVSLGLKPLCRHHEYEIVMGWLTREELRGYRVGQFWYLISTEWWQSWISYTTASRTSYDQCACRLEQRLPIEEGIVCDESFTSNSTDYISSHSNEFTSNSTDSMGDLLSKGDTCSIASSSGVSSSSSSGSKRNQGGPGPIDNTCLVTESFLKVATLTGEGGRLKRDRPLVQHRDFILVPDSLWKALALWYGGPLPLPRQVIRPTASIEVELELYPLNLGILRHQTPTGNSSGTWTSVVGGYGAAALNTAGITSPVGSPRRYLAHTAAFSRLANVRQVIEFLSLRLGLRIEDVRLWHVRDNTILLEDEVATLQDLGIQDGDQLLLEVRNKDLTWPEELGALVSGVTNNQGLISMDRRPTICLPPGATGLHNLGNTCFMNAALQAVSNTRPLTQYFQRDMQLCELNSTNPLGTRGQVARRYAELCRELWTGSTRSVAPLK
;
A
#
# COMPACT_ATOMS: atom_id res chain seq x y z
N MET A 1 8.78 -59.96 -29.52
CA MET A 1 9.08 -58.69 -28.81
C MET A 1 8.13 -57.65 -29.38
N GLY A 2 7.16 -57.06 -28.69
CA GLY A 2 6.91 -56.85 -27.28
C GLY A 2 6.18 -55.50 -27.20
N ALA A 3 4.93 -55.42 -27.66
CA ALA A 3 4.13 -54.19 -27.70
C ALA A 3 3.09 -54.18 -26.56
N LYS A 4 3.47 -54.66 -25.38
CA LYS A 4 2.61 -54.66 -24.18
C LYS A 4 2.80 -53.42 -23.27
N ASP A 5 3.66 -52.47 -23.65
CA ASP A 5 3.94 -51.27 -22.83
C ASP A 5 3.80 -49.95 -23.61
N SER A 6 2.83 -49.86 -24.52
CA SER A 6 2.45 -48.58 -25.12
C SER A 6 1.64 -47.77 -24.11
N LYS A 7 2.32 -46.87 -23.39
CA LYS A 7 1.72 -45.96 -22.40
C LYS A 7 0.45 -45.30 -22.95
N ARG A 8 -0.69 -45.55 -22.31
CA ARG A 8 -1.99 -44.96 -22.63
C ARG A 8 -2.18 -43.54 -22.05
N SER A 9 -1.08 -42.82 -21.74
CA SER A 9 -1.15 -41.47 -21.19
C SER A 9 -1.28 -40.43 -22.31
N CYS A 10 -2.41 -39.73 -22.38
CA CYS A 10 -2.66 -38.70 -23.41
C CYS A 10 -1.83 -37.41 -23.23
N LEU A 11 -1.13 -37.24 -22.09
CA LEU A 11 -0.36 -36.04 -21.74
C LEU A 11 1.09 -36.40 -21.33
N ILE A 12 2.07 -35.64 -21.83
CA ILE A 12 3.49 -35.81 -21.49
C ILE A 12 3.79 -35.11 -20.16
N TYR A 13 4.61 -35.74 -19.31
CA TYR A 13 4.96 -35.24 -17.98
C TYR A 13 5.49 -33.80 -17.96
N GLU A 14 6.34 -33.43 -18.92
CA GLU A 14 6.90 -32.07 -18.99
C GLU A 14 5.82 -31.01 -19.24
N ASP A 15 4.82 -31.33 -20.06
CA ASP A 15 3.70 -30.44 -20.32
C ASP A 15 2.72 -30.42 -19.14
N ALA A 16 2.56 -31.53 -18.43
CA ALA A 16 1.76 -31.59 -17.22
C ALA A 16 2.34 -30.67 -16.12
N VAL A 17 3.65 -30.73 -15.88
CA VAL A 17 4.33 -29.90 -14.87
C VAL A 17 4.26 -28.41 -15.22
N LYS A 18 4.41 -28.03 -16.50
CA LYS A 18 4.27 -26.62 -16.94
C LYS A 18 2.88 -26.02 -16.68
N ARG A 19 1.84 -26.86 -16.59
CA ARG A 19 0.45 -26.43 -16.32
C ARG A 19 0.13 -26.38 -14.83
N MET A 20 1.08 -26.72 -13.96
CA MET A 20 0.97 -26.65 -12.51
C MET A 20 1.78 -25.47 -11.97
N SER A 21 1.25 -24.78 -10.97
CA SER A 21 2.04 -23.86 -10.15
C SER A 21 3.05 -24.62 -9.29
N GLU A 22 4.12 -23.94 -8.87
CA GLU A 22 5.14 -24.52 -8.00
C GLU A 22 4.56 -25.03 -6.68
N ALA A 23 3.58 -24.31 -6.12
CA ALA A 23 2.88 -24.69 -4.90
C ALA A 23 2.01 -25.96 -5.09
N GLU A 24 1.26 -26.08 -6.19
CA GLU A 24 0.49 -27.30 -6.51
C GLU A 24 1.41 -28.50 -6.71
N PHE A 25 2.51 -28.32 -7.45
CA PHE A 25 3.47 -29.40 -7.71
C PHE A 25 4.10 -29.90 -6.41
N LYS A 26 4.53 -28.99 -5.53
CA LYS A 26 5.08 -29.34 -4.22
C LYS A 26 4.08 -30.09 -3.35
N ARG A 27 2.82 -29.62 -3.28
CA ARG A 27 1.74 -30.28 -2.53
C ARG A 27 1.47 -31.70 -3.03
N VAL A 28 1.35 -31.89 -4.35
CA VAL A 28 1.12 -33.22 -4.94
C VAL A 28 2.29 -34.17 -4.65
N CYS A 29 3.53 -33.68 -4.70
CA CYS A 29 4.72 -34.47 -4.37
C CYS A 29 4.76 -34.87 -2.88
N GLU A 30 4.43 -33.96 -1.98
CA GLU A 30 4.39 -34.24 -0.53
C GLU A 30 3.25 -35.20 -0.18
N ALA A 31 2.06 -35.00 -0.75
CA ALA A 31 0.93 -35.90 -0.60
C ALA A 31 1.25 -37.32 -1.12
N PHE A 32 1.88 -37.43 -2.29
CA PHE A 32 2.32 -38.71 -2.82
C PHE A 32 3.31 -39.41 -1.88
N LYS A 33 4.33 -38.70 -1.39
CA LYS A 33 5.32 -39.26 -0.43
C LYS A 33 4.65 -39.76 0.84
N ARG A 34 3.65 -39.04 1.37
CA ARG A 34 2.87 -39.42 2.55
C ARG A 34 2.06 -40.69 2.30
N LEU A 35 1.38 -40.77 1.16
CA LEU A 35 0.54 -41.92 0.81
C LEU A 35 1.33 -43.19 0.46
N THR A 36 2.58 -43.03 -0.01
CA THR A 36 3.43 -44.19 -0.32
C THR A 36 4.35 -44.61 0.83
N ASN A 37 4.34 -43.90 1.98
CA ASN A 37 5.28 -44.10 3.09
C ASN A 37 6.75 -44.16 2.61
N GLY A 38 7.11 -43.35 1.61
CA GLY A 38 8.44 -43.34 1.00
C GLY A 38 8.68 -44.35 -0.14
N ASN A 39 7.71 -45.18 -0.52
CA ASN A 39 7.78 -46.02 -1.72
C ASN A 39 7.64 -45.20 -3.02
N GLN A 40 8.13 -45.73 -4.15
CA GLN A 40 8.08 -45.05 -5.46
C GLN A 40 6.74 -45.18 -6.20
N LEU A 41 5.79 -45.97 -5.69
CA LEU A 41 4.53 -46.30 -6.36
C LEU A 41 3.34 -46.18 -5.39
N LEU A 42 2.26 -45.56 -5.87
CA LEU A 42 0.98 -45.46 -5.15
C LEU A 42 0.11 -46.68 -5.47
N SER A 43 -0.47 -47.31 -4.44
CA SER A 43 -1.30 -48.51 -4.61
C SER A 43 -2.66 -48.17 -5.20
N ARG A 44 -3.28 -49.15 -5.88
CA ARG A 44 -4.65 -49.04 -6.43
C ARG A 44 -5.67 -48.60 -5.39
N GLN A 45 -5.65 -49.22 -4.21
CA GLN A 45 -6.54 -48.88 -3.10
C GLN A 45 -6.35 -47.42 -2.64
N SER A 46 -5.10 -46.97 -2.54
CA SER A 46 -4.81 -45.59 -2.12
C SER A 46 -5.24 -44.57 -3.18
N PHE A 47 -5.10 -44.89 -4.47
CA PHE A 47 -5.60 -44.05 -5.56
C PHE A 47 -7.13 -43.91 -5.52
N THR A 48 -7.87 -45.01 -5.38
CA THR A 48 -9.33 -44.95 -5.30
C THR A 48 -9.80 -44.12 -4.10
N GLN A 49 -9.23 -44.35 -2.92
CA GLN A 49 -9.66 -43.65 -1.70
C GLN A 49 -9.22 -42.18 -1.64
N ASN A 50 -7.96 -41.88 -1.99
CA ASN A 50 -7.37 -40.55 -1.73
C ASN A 50 -7.32 -39.65 -2.96
N VAL A 51 -7.53 -40.18 -4.17
CA VAL A 51 -7.52 -39.40 -5.42
C VAL A 51 -8.92 -39.26 -6.02
N LEU A 52 -9.74 -40.31 -5.97
CA LEU A 52 -11.10 -40.29 -6.52
C LEU A 52 -12.19 -40.04 -5.46
N GLY A 53 -11.94 -40.37 -4.19
CA GLY A 53 -12.88 -40.22 -3.08
C GLY A 53 -13.92 -41.35 -2.97
N ASP A 54 -14.70 -41.35 -1.89
CA ASP A 54 -15.60 -42.46 -1.49
C ASP A 54 -16.91 -42.58 -2.32
N GLY A 55 -17.02 -41.87 -3.45
CA GLY A 55 -18.22 -41.84 -4.30
C GLY A 55 -18.10 -42.56 -5.65
N VAL A 56 -16.90 -43.00 -6.07
CA VAL A 56 -16.68 -43.57 -7.41
C VAL A 56 -16.85 -45.10 -7.42
N PRO A 57 -17.73 -45.67 -8.28
CA PRO A 57 -17.90 -47.11 -8.39
C PRO A 57 -16.57 -47.85 -8.64
N PRO A 58 -16.32 -49.01 -7.99
CA PRO A 58 -15.02 -49.71 -8.07
C PRO A 58 -14.57 -50.04 -9.48
N MET A 59 -15.51 -50.39 -10.37
CA MET A 59 -15.23 -50.69 -11.78
C MET A 59 -14.78 -49.44 -12.57
N ILE A 60 -15.36 -48.27 -12.29
CA ILE A 60 -14.97 -47.00 -12.92
C ILE A 60 -13.62 -46.54 -12.37
N ALA A 61 -13.40 -46.70 -11.06
CA ALA A 61 -12.13 -46.40 -10.44
C ALA A 61 -10.98 -47.22 -11.04
N ASP A 62 -11.23 -48.47 -11.44
CA ASP A 62 -10.25 -49.32 -12.13
C ASP A 62 -9.90 -48.83 -13.52
N TRP A 63 -10.90 -48.37 -14.28
CA TRP A 63 -10.69 -47.81 -15.60
C TRP A 63 -9.87 -46.52 -15.52
N LEU A 64 -10.21 -45.63 -14.58
CA LEU A 64 -9.48 -44.39 -14.34
C LEU A 64 -8.06 -44.66 -13.84
N TYR A 65 -7.88 -45.61 -12.93
CA TYR A 65 -6.56 -46.03 -12.44
C TYR A 65 -5.67 -46.55 -13.58
N THR A 66 -6.21 -47.41 -14.44
CA THR A 66 -5.47 -47.97 -15.58
C THR A 66 -5.18 -46.91 -16.65
N ALA A 67 -6.14 -46.03 -16.93
CA ALA A 67 -5.98 -44.95 -17.90
C ALA A 67 -4.98 -43.88 -17.45
N CYS A 68 -4.86 -43.62 -16.14
CA CYS A 68 -3.83 -42.77 -15.57
C CYS A 68 -2.43 -43.42 -15.53
N GLY A 69 -2.28 -44.65 -16.02
CA GLY A 69 -1.00 -45.38 -16.08
C GLY A 69 -0.74 -46.29 -14.87
N GLY A 70 -1.76 -46.57 -14.05
CA GLY A 70 -1.68 -47.52 -12.97
C GLY A 70 -1.54 -48.96 -13.47
N GLY A 71 -0.52 -49.67 -12.99
CA GLY A 71 -0.30 -51.10 -13.26
C GLY A 71 -0.59 -51.97 -12.05
N GLY A 72 -0.40 -53.29 -12.21
CA GLY A 72 -0.54 -54.26 -11.10
C GLY A 72 0.44 -54.04 -9.93
N ARG A 73 1.50 -53.23 -10.13
CA ARG A 73 2.48 -52.86 -9.09
C ARG A 73 2.23 -51.50 -8.42
N GLY A 74 1.29 -50.69 -8.94
CA GLY A 74 1.07 -49.32 -8.50
C GLY A 74 1.18 -48.29 -9.64
N ILE A 75 0.90 -47.02 -9.33
CA ILE A 75 1.06 -45.86 -10.23
C ILE A 75 2.26 -45.02 -9.78
N ALA A 76 3.12 -44.63 -10.71
CA ALA A 76 4.26 -43.76 -10.43
C ALA A 76 3.85 -42.29 -10.37
N LEU A 77 4.59 -41.47 -9.61
CA LEU A 77 4.32 -40.04 -9.46
C LEU A 77 4.20 -39.31 -10.81
N ARG A 78 5.03 -39.67 -11.79
CA ARG A 78 5.00 -39.04 -13.11
C ARG A 78 3.68 -39.30 -13.84
N ASP A 79 3.20 -40.53 -13.81
CA ASP A 79 1.98 -40.92 -14.50
C ASP A 79 0.74 -40.40 -13.74
N LEU A 80 0.79 -40.36 -12.41
CA LEU A 80 -0.23 -39.73 -11.57
C LEU A 80 -0.38 -38.23 -11.86
N ILE A 81 0.72 -37.50 -11.96
CA ILE A 81 0.71 -36.06 -12.30
C ILE A 81 0.09 -35.85 -13.69
N CYS A 82 0.45 -36.66 -14.68
CA CYS A 82 -0.18 -36.59 -16.00
C CYS A 82 -1.69 -36.82 -15.93
N GLY A 83 -2.14 -37.82 -15.18
CA GLY A 83 -3.57 -38.13 -15.00
C GLY A 83 -4.32 -36.99 -14.32
N LEU A 84 -3.80 -36.49 -13.20
CA LEU A 84 -4.39 -35.39 -12.44
C LEU A 84 -4.52 -34.12 -13.27
N VAL A 85 -3.44 -33.71 -13.95
CA VAL A 85 -3.45 -32.49 -14.78
C VAL A 85 -4.37 -32.66 -15.98
N LEU A 86 -4.48 -33.85 -16.56
CA LEU A 86 -5.42 -34.09 -17.66
C LEU A 86 -6.88 -33.98 -17.21
N LEU A 87 -7.20 -34.48 -16.01
CA LEU A 87 -8.56 -34.41 -15.47
C LEU A 87 -8.94 -32.97 -15.10
N THR A 88 -8.04 -32.22 -14.45
CA THR A 88 -8.34 -30.88 -13.92
C THR A 88 -8.07 -29.75 -14.91
N LYS A 89 -6.94 -29.79 -15.64
CA LYS A 89 -6.43 -28.72 -16.52
C LYS A 89 -6.17 -29.19 -17.97
N GLY A 90 -6.72 -30.34 -18.36
CA GLY A 90 -6.63 -30.86 -19.72
C GLY A 90 -7.49 -30.08 -20.70
N THR A 91 -6.99 -29.91 -21.92
CA THR A 91 -7.78 -29.36 -23.03
C THR A 91 -8.93 -30.30 -23.40
N GLN A 92 -9.98 -29.75 -24.02
CA GLN A 92 -11.12 -30.56 -24.48
C GLN A 92 -10.68 -31.70 -25.41
N GLU A 93 -9.68 -31.48 -26.26
CA GLU A 93 -9.13 -32.50 -27.16
C GLU A 93 -8.42 -33.64 -26.39
N GLU A 94 -7.64 -33.31 -25.36
CA GLU A 94 -6.97 -34.29 -24.49
C GLU A 94 -7.99 -35.11 -23.69
N LYS A 95 -9.05 -34.47 -23.21
CA LYS A 95 -10.17 -35.12 -22.50
C LYS A 95 -10.96 -36.07 -23.40
N ILE A 96 -11.19 -35.71 -24.67
CA ILE A 96 -11.84 -36.60 -25.66
C ILE A 96 -10.97 -37.82 -25.97
N LYS A 97 -9.64 -37.64 -26.12
CA LYS A 97 -8.69 -38.77 -26.29
C LYS A 97 -8.64 -39.68 -25.07
N PHE A 98 -8.80 -39.11 -23.88
CA PHE A 98 -8.90 -39.87 -22.65
C PHE A 98 -10.19 -40.71 -22.61
N LEU A 99 -11.35 -40.13 -22.94
CA LEU A 99 -12.61 -40.90 -23.07
C LEU A 99 -12.52 -42.00 -24.12
N TRP A 100 -11.87 -41.73 -25.26
CA TRP A 100 -11.60 -42.77 -26.27
C TRP A 100 -10.83 -43.94 -25.67
N THR A 101 -9.81 -43.67 -24.87
CA THR A 101 -8.98 -44.70 -24.23
C THR A 101 -9.77 -45.58 -23.25
N LEU A 102 -10.83 -45.03 -22.65
CA LEU A 102 -11.73 -45.76 -21.74
C LEU A 102 -12.72 -46.66 -22.49
N TYR A 103 -13.22 -46.23 -23.65
CA TYR A 103 -14.25 -46.95 -24.39
C TYR A 103 -13.74 -47.81 -25.56
N SER A 104 -12.53 -47.55 -26.05
CA SER A 104 -11.96 -48.31 -27.15
C SER A 104 -11.61 -49.74 -26.74
N ASN A 105 -11.59 -50.65 -27.70
CA ASN A 105 -11.13 -52.02 -27.49
C ASN A 105 -9.69 -52.09 -26.97
N ASP A 106 -9.24 -53.27 -26.54
CA ASP A 106 -7.89 -53.47 -25.99
C ASP A 106 -6.74 -53.00 -26.91
N ALA A 107 -7.00 -52.99 -28.23
CA ALA A 107 -6.07 -52.51 -29.26
C ALA A 107 -6.11 -50.99 -29.48
N GLY A 108 -7.07 -50.26 -28.90
CA GLY A 108 -7.22 -48.80 -29.00
C GLY A 108 -7.66 -48.30 -30.38
N THR A 109 -8.19 -49.18 -31.24
CA THR A 109 -8.38 -48.90 -32.68
C THR A 109 -9.80 -48.50 -33.04
N HIS A 110 -10.80 -49.05 -32.36
CA HIS A 110 -12.20 -48.77 -32.57
C HIS A 110 -13.02 -49.03 -31.30
N ILE A 111 -14.19 -48.41 -31.19
CA ILE A 111 -15.20 -48.71 -30.17
C ILE A 111 -16.21 -49.66 -30.82
N THR A 112 -16.52 -50.79 -30.18
CA THR A 112 -17.60 -51.70 -30.62
C THR A 112 -18.90 -51.38 -29.89
N LYS A 113 -20.04 -51.62 -30.54
CA LYS A 113 -21.36 -51.35 -29.95
C LYS A 113 -21.59 -52.16 -28.68
N ALA A 114 -21.16 -53.42 -28.68
CA ALA A 114 -21.29 -54.32 -27.53
C ALA A 114 -20.46 -53.85 -26.32
N GLU A 115 -19.21 -53.46 -26.52
CA GLU A 115 -18.33 -52.96 -25.44
C GLU A 115 -18.85 -51.64 -24.88
N PHE A 116 -19.24 -50.70 -25.76
CA PHE A 116 -19.79 -49.40 -25.33
C PHE A 116 -21.10 -49.55 -24.56
N GLN A 117 -21.98 -50.48 -24.98
CA GLN A 117 -23.22 -50.78 -24.25
C GLN A 117 -22.95 -51.39 -22.87
N SER A 118 -21.94 -52.25 -22.75
CA SER A 118 -21.49 -52.79 -21.46
C SER A 118 -20.90 -51.70 -20.56
N SER A 119 -20.16 -50.73 -21.15
CA SER A 119 -19.64 -49.59 -20.40
C SER A 119 -20.74 -48.71 -19.82
N LEU A 120 -21.78 -48.43 -20.60
CA LEU A 120 -22.94 -47.66 -20.14
C LEU A 120 -23.73 -48.34 -19.00
N GLN A 121 -23.83 -49.67 -19.02
CA GLN A 121 -24.42 -50.45 -17.92
C GLN A 121 -23.59 -50.32 -16.64
N THR A 122 -22.27 -50.36 -16.77
CA THR A 122 -21.33 -50.25 -15.65
C THR A 122 -21.33 -48.84 -15.05
N GLU A 123 -21.53 -47.81 -15.87
CA GLU A 123 -21.69 -46.41 -15.42
C GLU A 123 -23.00 -46.12 -14.69
N GLY A 124 -23.97 -47.06 -14.70
CA GLY A 124 -25.30 -46.84 -14.15
C GLY A 124 -26.21 -46.00 -15.05
N ALA A 125 -25.78 -45.71 -16.29
CA ALA A 125 -26.60 -45.03 -17.30
C ALA A 125 -27.69 -45.94 -17.91
N LEU A 126 -27.59 -47.26 -17.72
CA LEU A 126 -28.53 -48.26 -18.21
C LEU A 126 -29.01 -49.19 -17.06
N PRO A 127 -30.32 -49.43 -16.87
CA PRO A 127 -30.81 -50.42 -15.91
C PRO A 127 -30.41 -51.85 -16.28
N SER A 128 -30.11 -52.69 -15.28
CA SER A 128 -29.72 -54.10 -15.45
C SER A 128 -30.86 -55.03 -15.89
N THR A 129 -32.11 -54.58 -15.84
CA THR A 129 -33.30 -55.33 -16.28
C THR A 129 -34.02 -54.61 -17.43
N LEU A 130 -34.10 -55.25 -18.59
CA LEU A 130 -34.80 -54.79 -19.82
C LEU A 130 -36.33 -54.82 -19.68
N SER A 131 -36.89 -54.23 -18.63
CA SER A 131 -38.35 -54.17 -18.42
C SER A 131 -38.99 -52.84 -18.85
N ASN A 132 -38.22 -51.86 -19.33
CA ASN A 132 -38.77 -50.67 -19.98
C ASN A 132 -37.83 -50.17 -21.09
N PRO A 133 -38.29 -50.05 -22.35
CA PRO A 133 -37.51 -49.43 -23.41
C PRO A 133 -37.56 -47.91 -23.23
N ASN A 134 -36.68 -47.32 -22.40
CA ASN A 134 -36.55 -45.85 -22.47
C ASN A 134 -35.91 -45.49 -23.81
N LEU A 135 -36.59 -44.64 -24.57
CA LEU A 135 -36.22 -44.21 -25.92
C LEU A 135 -34.88 -43.45 -26.01
N TRP A 136 -34.27 -43.05 -24.89
CA TRP A 136 -33.13 -42.13 -24.89
C TRP A 136 -31.79 -42.82 -25.20
N TRP A 137 -31.47 -43.97 -24.59
CA TRP A 137 -30.21 -44.66 -24.87
C TRP A 137 -30.18 -45.34 -26.23
N ASP A 138 -31.33 -45.82 -26.73
CA ASP A 138 -31.44 -46.31 -28.11
C ASP A 138 -31.10 -45.19 -29.09
N ARG A 139 -31.51 -43.95 -28.80
CA ARG A 139 -31.10 -42.77 -29.59
C ARG A 139 -29.61 -42.47 -29.46
N THR A 140 -29.00 -42.58 -28.28
CA THR A 140 -27.55 -42.35 -28.09
C THR A 140 -26.72 -43.39 -28.87
N ILE A 141 -27.07 -44.67 -28.77
CA ILE A 141 -26.41 -45.76 -29.51
C ILE A 141 -26.63 -45.64 -31.02
N ILE A 142 -27.86 -45.36 -31.47
CA ILE A 142 -28.17 -45.12 -32.88
C ILE A 142 -27.46 -43.86 -33.39
N SER A 143 -27.30 -42.83 -32.56
CA SER A 143 -26.61 -41.59 -32.93
C SER A 143 -25.10 -41.76 -33.10
N LEU A 144 -24.46 -42.64 -32.31
CA LEU A 144 -23.02 -42.87 -32.38
C LEU A 144 -22.64 -43.89 -33.46
N PHE A 145 -23.37 -45.00 -33.57
CA PHE A 145 -23.03 -46.07 -34.52
C PHE A 145 -23.78 -45.92 -35.85
N GLY A 146 -25.00 -45.38 -35.85
CA GLY A 146 -25.90 -45.44 -37.01
C GLY A 146 -26.65 -46.78 -37.10
N VAL A 147 -27.62 -46.86 -38.02
CA VAL A 147 -28.43 -48.07 -38.20
C VAL A 147 -27.62 -49.15 -38.93
N GLY A 148 -27.34 -50.27 -38.25
CA GLY A 148 -26.67 -51.45 -38.84
C GLY A 148 -25.14 -51.47 -38.78
N GLN A 149 -24.51 -50.48 -38.16
CA GLN A 149 -23.06 -50.46 -37.89
C GLN A 149 -22.76 -50.95 -36.47
N ASP A 150 -21.61 -51.59 -36.29
CA ASP A 150 -21.19 -52.19 -35.02
C ASP A 150 -19.87 -51.62 -34.48
N ARG A 151 -19.22 -50.72 -35.24
CA ARG A 151 -17.89 -50.18 -34.91
C ARG A 151 -17.78 -48.70 -35.28
N VAL A 152 -17.05 -47.95 -34.46
CA VAL A 152 -16.79 -46.51 -34.66
C VAL A 152 -15.30 -46.20 -34.52
N THR A 153 -14.77 -45.34 -35.39
CA THR A 153 -13.38 -44.86 -35.38
C THR A 153 -13.23 -43.60 -34.51
N PHE A 154 -11.99 -43.26 -34.14
CA PHE A 154 -11.71 -42.10 -33.28
C PHE A 154 -12.27 -40.79 -33.85
N GLU A 155 -12.08 -40.52 -35.15
CA GLU A 155 -12.57 -39.28 -35.76
C GLU A 155 -14.10 -39.17 -35.72
N HIS A 156 -14.82 -40.28 -35.88
CA HIS A 156 -16.27 -40.29 -35.80
C HIS A 156 -16.77 -40.12 -34.36
N PHE A 157 -16.15 -40.82 -33.39
CA PHE A 157 -16.43 -40.62 -31.96
C PHE A 157 -16.13 -39.19 -31.50
N ARG A 158 -14.98 -38.63 -31.94
CA ARG A 158 -14.56 -37.26 -31.65
C ARG A 158 -15.57 -36.24 -32.15
N ALA A 159 -16.00 -36.36 -33.41
CA ALA A 159 -17.02 -35.47 -33.96
C ALA A 159 -18.35 -35.61 -33.19
N TRP A 160 -18.74 -36.83 -32.84
CA TRP A 160 -20.00 -37.09 -32.13
C TRP A 160 -20.01 -36.55 -30.69
N ILE A 161 -18.96 -36.81 -29.89
CA ILE A 161 -18.92 -36.46 -28.47
C ILE A 161 -18.82 -34.94 -28.24
N GLN A 162 -18.28 -34.19 -29.22
CA GLN A 162 -18.25 -32.72 -29.17
C GLN A 162 -19.66 -32.11 -29.15
N TYR A 163 -20.62 -32.72 -29.84
CA TYR A 163 -22.03 -32.30 -29.85
C TYR A 163 -22.87 -33.01 -28.78
N ASN A 164 -22.44 -34.19 -28.32
CA ASN A 164 -23.15 -35.00 -27.33
C ASN A 164 -22.33 -35.16 -26.04
N LYS A 165 -21.94 -34.04 -25.42
CA LYS A 165 -21.07 -34.02 -24.24
C LYS A 165 -21.66 -34.77 -23.04
N GLU A 166 -22.99 -34.85 -22.94
CA GLU A 166 -23.69 -35.56 -21.87
C GLU A 166 -24.09 -37.01 -22.21
N ALA A 167 -23.53 -37.59 -23.28
CA ALA A 167 -23.95 -38.91 -23.73
C ALA A 167 -23.62 -40.06 -22.76
N THR A 168 -22.62 -39.89 -21.90
CA THR A 168 -22.18 -40.85 -20.88
C THR A 168 -21.99 -40.14 -19.55
N VAL A 169 -21.98 -40.86 -18.43
CA VAL A 169 -21.76 -40.25 -17.11
C VAL A 169 -20.35 -39.67 -17.06
N LEU A 170 -19.37 -40.38 -17.62
CA LEU A 170 -17.98 -39.92 -17.68
C LEU A 170 -17.78 -38.73 -18.64
N SER A 171 -18.48 -38.68 -19.77
CA SER A 171 -18.38 -37.52 -20.67
C SER A 171 -19.06 -36.29 -20.09
N LYS A 172 -20.19 -36.45 -19.40
CA LYS A 172 -20.84 -35.36 -18.67
C LYS A 172 -19.93 -34.84 -17.57
N TRP A 173 -19.35 -35.74 -16.77
CA TRP A 173 -18.41 -35.41 -15.71
C TRP A 173 -17.16 -34.71 -16.23
N LEU A 174 -16.55 -35.19 -17.32
CA LEU A 174 -15.25 -34.68 -17.77
C LEU A 174 -15.32 -33.45 -18.69
N LEU A 175 -16.35 -33.37 -19.54
CA LEU A 175 -16.46 -32.36 -20.60
C LEU A 175 -17.43 -31.21 -20.26
N THR A 176 -18.40 -31.43 -19.36
CA THR A 176 -19.42 -30.44 -18.98
C THR A 176 -19.18 -29.88 -17.58
N ASN A 177 -18.82 -30.71 -16.60
CA ASN A 177 -18.54 -30.25 -15.23
C ASN A 177 -17.04 -30.01 -15.02
N SER A 178 -16.64 -28.76 -14.80
CA SER A 178 -15.26 -28.41 -14.42
C SER A 178 -14.98 -28.68 -12.93
N SER A 179 -15.48 -29.78 -12.36
CA SER A 179 -15.63 -29.92 -10.90
C SER A 179 -14.53 -30.72 -10.20
N VAL A 180 -13.32 -30.78 -10.75
CA VAL A 180 -12.17 -31.33 -10.03
C VAL A 180 -11.08 -30.27 -10.01
N SER A 181 -11.07 -29.47 -8.94
CA SER A 181 -9.92 -28.64 -8.61
C SER A 181 -8.87 -29.49 -7.88
N LEU A 182 -7.59 -29.20 -8.08
CA LEU A 182 -6.50 -29.82 -7.29
C LEU A 182 -6.48 -29.31 -5.83
N SER A 183 -7.40 -28.43 -5.46
CA SER A 183 -7.74 -28.06 -4.09
C SER A 183 -8.86 -28.96 -3.57
N SER A 184 -8.51 -29.91 -2.72
CA SER A 184 -9.43 -30.82 -2.03
C SER A 184 -10.55 -30.05 -1.29
N GLU A 185 -11.81 -30.23 -1.71
CA GLU A 185 -13.03 -29.78 -1.00
C GLU A 185 -13.35 -30.61 0.27
N LEU A 186 -12.41 -31.45 0.74
CA LEU A 186 -12.57 -32.28 1.94
C LEU A 186 -11.57 -31.94 3.06
N GLU A 187 -10.84 -30.84 2.96
CA GLU A 187 -10.18 -30.25 4.14
C GLU A 187 -11.16 -29.32 4.84
N THR A 188 -11.14 -29.29 6.18
CA THR A 188 -11.81 -28.24 6.95
C THR A 188 -11.53 -26.90 6.28
N PRO A 189 -12.57 -26.12 5.88
CA PRO A 189 -12.35 -24.90 5.13
C PRO A 189 -11.35 -24.04 5.89
N THR A 190 -10.40 -23.47 5.15
CA THR A 190 -9.47 -22.51 5.75
C THR A 190 -10.28 -21.38 6.39
N PHE A 191 -9.66 -20.64 7.31
CA PHE A 191 -10.31 -19.48 7.92
C PHE A 191 -10.88 -18.51 6.87
N TYR A 192 -10.15 -18.26 5.77
CA TYR A 192 -10.59 -17.42 4.64
C TYR A 192 -11.75 -18.03 3.86
N GLN A 193 -11.73 -19.35 3.61
CA GLN A 193 -12.85 -20.06 2.96
C GLN A 193 -14.12 -20.03 3.82
N THR A 194 -13.97 -20.16 5.13
CA THR A 194 -15.09 -20.07 6.06
C THR A 194 -15.69 -18.67 6.03
N LEU A 195 -14.85 -17.63 6.08
CA LEU A 195 -15.31 -16.24 5.97
C LEU A 195 -15.95 -15.95 4.61
N ALA A 196 -15.35 -16.40 3.50
CA ALA A 196 -15.93 -16.26 2.16
C ALA A 196 -17.28 -16.99 2.03
N GLY A 197 -17.46 -18.10 2.75
CA GLY A 197 -18.72 -18.86 2.76
C GLY A 197 -19.85 -18.20 3.56
N VAL A 198 -19.52 -17.36 4.55
CA VAL A 198 -20.52 -16.65 5.39
C VAL A 198 -20.67 -15.17 5.03
N THR A 199 -19.88 -14.67 4.07
CA THR A 199 -19.91 -13.30 3.59
C THR A 199 -20.14 -13.27 2.08
N HIS A 200 -20.44 -12.11 1.53
CA HIS A 200 -20.52 -11.89 0.09
C HIS A 200 -19.15 -11.52 -0.52
N LEU A 201 -18.06 -11.86 0.18
CA LEU A 201 -16.68 -11.55 -0.20
C LEU A 201 -15.99 -12.79 -0.79
N GLU A 202 -15.14 -12.57 -1.77
CA GLU A 202 -14.28 -13.63 -2.32
C GLU A 202 -13.04 -13.80 -1.42
N GLU A 203 -12.35 -14.96 -1.48
CA GLU A 203 -11.11 -15.18 -0.72
C GLU A 203 -10.05 -14.09 -1.00
N GLU A 204 -10.00 -13.60 -2.24
CA GLU A 204 -9.11 -12.51 -2.65
C GLU A 204 -9.44 -11.20 -1.94
N ASP A 205 -10.73 -10.86 -1.81
CA ASP A 205 -11.19 -9.67 -1.08
C ASP A 205 -10.76 -9.75 0.39
N ILE A 206 -10.95 -10.92 1.02
CA ILE A 206 -10.60 -11.14 2.43
C ILE A 206 -9.07 -11.01 2.62
N CYS A 207 -8.27 -11.52 1.70
CA CYS A 207 -6.81 -11.36 1.76
C CYS A 207 -6.37 -9.89 1.66
N GLU A 208 -7.00 -9.08 0.81
CA GLU A 208 -6.69 -7.64 0.72
C GLU A 208 -7.19 -6.87 1.95
N LEU A 209 -8.38 -7.20 2.46
CA LEU A 209 -8.89 -6.64 3.71
C LEU A 209 -7.98 -6.94 4.89
N GLU A 210 -7.39 -8.12 4.96
CA GLU A 210 -6.45 -8.48 6.02
C GLU A 210 -5.20 -7.58 6.00
N LYS A 211 -4.63 -7.34 4.83
CA LYS A 211 -3.48 -6.42 4.68
C LYS A 211 -3.85 -5.02 5.16
N CYS A 212 -5.06 -4.55 4.80
CA CYS A 212 -5.56 -3.26 5.25
C CYS A 212 -5.75 -3.22 6.77
N PHE A 213 -6.38 -4.24 7.35
CA PHE A 213 -6.64 -4.38 8.77
C PHE A 213 -5.37 -4.27 9.61
N TRP A 214 -4.33 -5.03 9.25
CA TRP A 214 -3.07 -5.01 9.99
C TRP A 214 -2.28 -3.71 9.79
N SER A 215 -2.36 -3.11 8.61
CA SER A 215 -1.77 -1.80 8.34
C SER A 215 -2.39 -0.72 9.24
N LEU A 216 -3.72 -0.72 9.38
CA LEU A 216 -4.44 0.23 10.24
C LEU A 216 -4.15 -0.03 11.72
N SER A 217 -4.19 -1.29 12.14
CA SER A 217 -3.91 -1.68 13.52
C SER A 217 -2.48 -1.34 13.95
N ALA A 218 -1.50 -1.40 13.04
CA ALA A 218 -0.11 -1.05 13.35
C ALA A 218 0.11 0.44 13.69
N VAL A 219 -0.74 1.32 13.17
CA VAL A 219 -0.69 2.77 13.45
C VAL A 219 -1.39 3.11 14.76
N SER A 220 -2.34 2.28 15.20
CA SER A 220 -3.07 2.45 16.46
C SER A 220 -2.15 2.26 17.67
N PRO A 221 -2.18 3.16 18.67
CA PRO A 221 -1.47 2.97 19.94
C PRO A 221 -1.83 1.66 20.65
N CYS A 222 -3.07 1.21 20.51
CA CYS A 222 -3.60 0.00 21.14
C CYS A 222 -3.40 -1.27 20.31
N ARG A 223 -2.83 -1.16 19.10
CA ARG A 223 -2.71 -2.28 18.13
C ARG A 223 -4.02 -2.95 17.74
N GLN A 224 -5.13 -2.26 17.95
CA GLN A 224 -6.49 -2.71 17.65
C GLN A 224 -7.20 -1.64 16.81
N LEU A 225 -8.21 -2.07 16.05
CA LEU A 225 -9.02 -1.18 15.24
C LEU A 225 -10.07 -0.49 16.12
N ASP A 226 -9.79 0.75 16.52
CA ASP A 226 -10.67 1.55 17.37
C ASP A 226 -11.45 2.60 16.57
N LEU A 227 -12.31 3.35 17.27
CA LEU A 227 -13.08 4.45 16.67
C LEU A 227 -12.19 5.50 15.99
N ALA A 228 -11.00 5.77 16.54
CA ALA A 228 -10.09 6.76 15.96
C ALA A 228 -9.53 6.26 14.60
N CYS A 229 -9.21 4.97 14.49
CA CYS A 229 -8.79 4.35 13.24
C CYS A 229 -9.88 4.43 12.17
N ILE A 230 -11.11 4.01 12.51
CA ILE A 230 -12.26 4.07 11.58
C ILE A 230 -12.57 5.52 11.18
N SER A 231 -12.51 6.46 12.13
CA SER A 231 -12.74 7.88 11.86
C SER A 231 -11.68 8.45 10.90
N CYS A 232 -10.40 8.14 11.10
CA CYS A 232 -9.32 8.57 10.20
C CYS A 232 -9.43 7.95 8.79
N LEU A 233 -10.00 6.74 8.69
CA LEU A 233 -10.13 6.01 7.44
C LEU A 233 -11.34 6.47 6.61
N ALA A 234 -12.48 6.67 7.27
CA ALA A 234 -13.76 6.94 6.63
C ALA A 234 -14.12 8.43 6.58
N SER A 235 -13.59 9.26 7.49
CA SER A 235 -13.88 10.69 7.58
C SER A 235 -12.65 11.55 7.29
N PRO A 236 -12.72 12.47 6.31
CA PRO A 236 -13.72 12.55 5.25
C PRO A 236 -13.60 11.35 4.27
N PRO A 237 -14.68 10.93 3.57
CA PRO A 237 -15.89 11.69 3.29
C PRO A 237 -17.12 11.42 4.16
N VAL A 238 -17.13 10.39 5.01
CA VAL A 238 -18.23 10.15 5.96
C VAL A 238 -18.27 11.28 7.00
N PRO A 239 -19.44 11.81 7.38
CA PRO A 239 -19.53 12.83 8.40
C PRO A 239 -19.02 12.31 9.75
N THR A 240 -18.29 13.14 10.50
CA THR A 240 -17.75 12.72 11.80
C THR A 240 -18.86 12.30 12.79
N SER A 241 -20.07 12.86 12.68
CA SER A 241 -21.24 12.44 13.46
C SER A 241 -21.72 11.02 13.16
N ALA A 242 -21.43 10.50 11.97
CA ALA A 242 -21.75 9.12 11.56
C ALA A 242 -20.64 8.12 11.90
N CYS A 243 -19.42 8.57 12.21
CA CYS A 243 -18.28 7.67 12.48
C CYS A 243 -18.48 6.80 13.72
N LEU A 244 -19.11 7.34 14.78
CA LEU A 244 -19.44 6.55 15.97
C LEU A 244 -20.42 5.43 15.62
N GLY A 245 -21.50 5.75 14.92
CA GLY A 245 -22.47 4.76 14.45
C GLY A 245 -21.87 3.73 13.51
N LEU A 246 -21.00 4.16 12.59
CA LEU A 246 -20.28 3.25 11.69
C LEU A 246 -19.37 2.28 12.46
N PHE A 247 -18.69 2.77 13.50
CA PHE A 247 -17.87 1.94 14.37
C PHE A 247 -18.74 0.93 15.14
N LEU A 248 -19.83 1.35 15.77
CA LEU A 248 -20.75 0.47 16.50
C LEU A 248 -21.47 -0.54 15.60
N ALA A 249 -21.72 -0.18 14.33
CA ALA A 249 -22.28 -1.10 13.35
C ALA A 249 -21.28 -2.19 12.92
N LEU A 250 -19.98 -1.96 13.07
CA LEU A 250 -18.90 -2.92 12.82
C LEU A 250 -18.59 -3.75 14.08
N ASP A 251 -18.51 -3.10 15.26
CA ASP A 251 -18.27 -3.73 16.57
C ASP A 251 -19.54 -4.42 17.08
N VAL A 252 -19.81 -5.62 16.56
CA VAL A 252 -21.01 -6.39 16.86
C VAL A 252 -20.99 -6.94 18.28
N ASN A 253 -19.80 -7.25 18.81
CA ASN A 253 -19.65 -7.81 20.14
C ASN A 253 -19.62 -6.74 21.27
N GLY A 254 -19.42 -5.47 20.91
CA GLY A 254 -19.44 -4.33 21.82
C GLY A 254 -18.25 -4.26 22.77
N ASP A 255 -17.11 -4.87 22.40
CA ASP A 255 -15.90 -4.88 23.22
C ASP A 255 -15.05 -3.60 23.09
N GLY A 256 -15.48 -2.67 22.22
CA GLY A 256 -14.81 -1.39 21.99
C GLY A 256 -13.70 -1.46 20.94
N HIS A 257 -13.57 -2.58 20.24
CA HIS A 257 -12.64 -2.79 19.13
C HIS A 257 -13.31 -3.60 18.01
N VAL A 258 -12.91 -3.35 16.77
CA VAL A 258 -13.40 -4.14 15.63
C VAL A 258 -12.37 -5.21 15.30
N ASP A 259 -12.76 -6.48 15.42
CA ASP A 259 -11.91 -7.59 14.99
C ASP A 259 -11.96 -7.82 13.47
N PHE A 260 -11.09 -8.70 12.97
CA PHE A 260 -11.01 -8.95 11.53
C PHE A 260 -12.28 -9.63 10.95
N LYS A 261 -12.96 -10.49 11.73
CA LYS A 261 -14.20 -11.14 11.30
C LYS A 261 -15.33 -10.12 11.22
N GLU A 262 -15.43 -9.27 12.22
CA GLU A 262 -16.39 -8.17 12.30
C GLU A 262 -16.23 -7.19 11.14
N LEU A 263 -14.97 -6.81 10.82
CA LEU A 263 -14.69 -6.01 9.64
C LEU A 263 -15.18 -6.70 8.36
N CYS A 264 -14.85 -7.98 8.14
CA CYS A 264 -15.28 -8.71 6.95
C CYS A 264 -16.81 -8.79 6.84
N CYS A 265 -17.52 -9.12 7.92
CA CYS A 265 -18.97 -9.19 7.96
C CYS A 265 -19.61 -7.82 7.70
N GLY A 266 -19.09 -6.77 8.34
CA GLY A 266 -19.58 -5.40 8.16
C GLY A 266 -19.39 -4.87 6.74
N ILE A 267 -18.21 -5.10 6.15
CA ILE A 267 -17.90 -4.69 4.76
C ILE A 267 -18.69 -5.51 3.75
N SER A 268 -18.89 -6.80 4.01
CA SER A 268 -19.82 -7.63 3.25
C SER A 268 -21.21 -7.00 3.22
N ALA A 269 -21.78 -6.70 4.39
CA ALA A 269 -23.12 -6.10 4.50
C ALA A 269 -23.21 -4.69 3.90
N ALA A 270 -22.15 -3.88 3.96
CA ALA A 270 -22.16 -2.51 3.43
C ALA A 270 -21.97 -2.45 1.90
N CYS A 271 -21.18 -3.36 1.33
CA CYS A 271 -20.65 -3.23 -0.03
C CYS A 271 -21.01 -4.36 -1.00
N ARG A 272 -21.01 -5.62 -0.53
CA ARG A 272 -21.18 -6.80 -1.40
C ARG A 272 -22.53 -7.50 -1.24
N GLY A 273 -23.20 -7.28 -0.11
CA GLY A 273 -24.52 -7.84 0.16
C GLY A 273 -25.63 -7.22 -0.68
N PRO A 274 -26.80 -7.88 -0.71
CA PRO A 274 -27.99 -7.38 -1.40
C PRO A 274 -28.45 -6.05 -0.81
N THR A 275 -29.21 -5.28 -1.59
CA THR A 275 -29.69 -3.94 -1.20
C THR A 275 -30.38 -3.93 0.17
N ALA A 276 -31.16 -4.96 0.50
CA ALA A 276 -31.82 -5.07 1.81
C ALA A 276 -30.83 -5.14 2.98
N GLU A 277 -29.76 -5.93 2.85
CA GLU A 277 -28.70 -6.01 3.88
C GLU A 277 -27.93 -4.69 4.01
N ARG A 278 -27.68 -4.02 2.88
CA ARG A 278 -27.00 -2.72 2.89
C ARG A 278 -27.84 -1.64 3.59
N ILE A 279 -29.15 -1.63 3.38
CA ILE A 279 -30.07 -0.74 4.12
C ILE A 279 -30.11 -1.14 5.60
N LYS A 280 -30.15 -2.45 5.91
CA LYS A 280 -30.08 -2.95 7.30
C LYS A 280 -28.78 -2.50 7.99
N PHE A 281 -27.67 -2.49 7.27
CA PHE A 281 -26.39 -1.96 7.77
C PHE A 281 -26.47 -0.47 8.06
N CYS A 282 -27.10 0.34 7.17
CA CYS A 282 -27.35 1.75 7.47
C CYS A 282 -28.19 1.97 8.72
N PHE A 283 -29.20 1.13 8.98
CA PHE A 283 -29.97 1.19 10.23
C PHE A 283 -29.06 1.08 11.46
N LYS A 284 -28.14 0.10 11.47
CA LYS A 284 -27.16 -0.09 12.56
C LYS A 284 -26.26 1.13 12.80
N ILE A 285 -26.03 1.97 11.78
CA ILE A 285 -25.25 3.21 11.94
C ILE A 285 -26.04 4.24 12.76
N PHE A 286 -27.37 4.19 12.72
CA PHE A 286 -28.23 5.16 13.39
C PHE A 286 -28.70 4.71 14.76
N ASP A 287 -28.84 3.40 14.95
CA ASP A 287 -29.18 2.73 16.22
C ASP A 287 -27.93 2.71 17.13
N LEU A 288 -27.82 3.70 18.02
CA LEU A 288 -26.61 3.91 18.82
C LEU A 288 -26.62 3.11 20.12
N ASP A 289 -27.80 2.76 20.63
CA ASP A 289 -27.96 1.92 21.82
C ASP A 289 -28.21 0.44 21.49
N GLN A 290 -28.30 0.09 20.20
CA GLN A 290 -28.42 -1.27 19.67
C GLN A 290 -29.69 -1.99 20.15
N ASP A 291 -30.76 -1.24 20.40
CA ASP A 291 -32.03 -1.78 20.90
C ASP A 291 -32.95 -2.29 19.76
N GLY A 292 -32.57 -2.05 18.50
CA GLY A 292 -33.33 -2.43 17.30
C GLY A 292 -34.41 -1.42 16.89
N TYR A 293 -34.46 -0.27 17.56
CA TYR A 293 -35.39 0.84 17.32
C TYR A 293 -34.61 2.17 17.22
N LEU A 294 -35.10 3.11 16.41
CA LEU A 294 -34.58 4.48 16.41
C LEU A 294 -35.47 5.35 17.28
N ASN A 295 -34.96 5.80 18.41
CA ASN A 295 -35.64 6.79 19.23
C ASN A 295 -35.60 8.19 18.57
N MET A 296 -36.36 9.15 19.09
CA MET A 296 -36.46 10.49 18.49
C MET A 296 -35.10 11.23 18.37
N LYS A 297 -34.14 10.94 19.25
CA LYS A 297 -32.82 11.56 19.21
C LYS A 297 -31.95 10.95 18.10
N GLU A 298 -32.01 9.63 17.94
CA GLU A 298 -31.32 8.90 16.87
C GLU A 298 -31.91 9.23 15.51
N LEU A 299 -33.24 9.30 15.42
CA LEU A 299 -33.95 9.70 14.21
C LEU A 299 -33.55 11.12 13.76
N GLN A 300 -33.41 12.05 14.71
CA GLN A 300 -32.92 13.40 14.42
C GLN A 300 -31.50 13.35 13.85
N ASN A 301 -30.58 12.64 14.52
CA ASN A 301 -29.19 12.49 14.08
C ASN A 301 -29.10 11.83 12.70
N MET A 302 -29.93 10.82 12.45
CA MET A 302 -30.06 10.14 11.16
C MET A 302 -30.42 11.13 10.04
N VAL A 303 -31.47 11.93 10.22
CA VAL A 303 -31.90 12.88 9.18
C VAL A 303 -30.84 13.95 8.93
N ASP A 304 -30.13 14.40 9.96
CA ASP A 304 -29.03 15.36 9.82
C ASP A 304 -27.88 14.77 8.99
N ILE A 305 -27.48 13.51 9.27
CA ILE A 305 -26.46 12.78 8.51
C ILE A 305 -26.89 12.58 7.06
N LEU A 306 -28.10 12.06 6.83
CA LEU A 306 -28.61 11.77 5.49
C LEU A 306 -28.74 13.05 4.64
N THR A 307 -29.20 14.14 5.24
CA THR A 307 -29.32 15.43 4.55
C THR A 307 -27.94 15.99 4.19
N PHE A 308 -26.96 15.89 5.09
CA PHE A 308 -25.59 16.29 4.81
C PHE A 308 -25.01 15.50 3.63
N VAL A 309 -25.11 14.17 3.66
CA VAL A 309 -24.57 13.30 2.62
C VAL A 309 -25.27 13.53 1.28
N ALA A 310 -26.60 13.70 1.28
CA ALA A 310 -27.37 13.99 0.08
C ALA A 310 -26.98 15.34 -0.56
N LYS A 311 -26.70 16.37 0.26
CA LYS A 311 -26.21 17.67 -0.23
C LYS A 311 -24.84 17.54 -0.89
N GLU A 312 -23.90 16.82 -0.27
CA GLU A 312 -22.57 16.60 -0.86
C GLU A 312 -22.59 15.71 -2.11
N HIS A 313 -23.59 14.85 -2.26
CA HIS A 313 -23.74 13.97 -3.42
C HIS A 313 -24.44 14.64 -4.62
N SER A 314 -25.11 15.80 -4.43
CA SER A 314 -25.88 16.45 -5.50
C SER A 314 -24.98 17.17 -6.53
N PRO A 315 -25.05 16.83 -7.84
CA PRO A 315 -24.12 17.32 -8.86
C PRO A 315 -24.45 18.72 -9.41
N LYS A 316 -24.96 19.65 -8.61
CA LYS A 316 -25.24 21.04 -9.08
C LYS A 316 -24.26 22.07 -8.50
N PRO A 317 -23.13 22.35 -9.18
CA PRO A 317 -22.39 23.58 -8.93
C PRO A 317 -22.58 24.64 -10.04
N HIS A 318 -22.57 24.33 -11.35
CA HIS A 318 -22.38 25.39 -12.37
C HIS A 318 -23.25 25.24 -13.64
N GLN A 319 -24.50 25.74 -13.59
CA GLN A 319 -25.23 26.21 -14.78
C GLN A 319 -25.75 27.65 -14.58
N ILE A 320 -24.97 28.51 -13.90
CA ILE A 320 -25.24 29.96 -13.77
C ILE A 320 -23.95 30.75 -14.05
N ASN A 321 -23.28 30.54 -15.19
CA ASN A 321 -22.18 31.45 -15.57
C ASN A 321 -22.01 31.72 -17.06
N LEU A 322 -22.99 31.42 -17.93
CA LEU A 322 -22.87 31.77 -19.36
C LEU A 322 -24.07 32.42 -20.04
N ILE A 323 -25.23 32.66 -19.39
CA ILE A 323 -26.30 33.46 -20.02
C ILE A 323 -26.99 34.30 -18.94
N GLU A 324 -26.48 35.52 -18.71
CA GLU A 324 -27.24 36.78 -18.66
C GLU A 324 -26.33 37.92 -18.14
N LYS A 325 -25.74 38.66 -19.09
CA LYS A 325 -25.33 40.04 -18.85
C LYS A 325 -26.57 40.93 -19.03
N SER A 326 -27.13 41.46 -17.96
CA SER A 326 -27.65 42.84 -17.95
C SER A 326 -27.76 43.38 -16.51
N PRO A 327 -27.56 44.69 -16.29
CA PRO A 327 -27.32 45.25 -14.96
C PRO A 327 -28.62 45.80 -14.34
N LYS A 328 -28.93 45.40 -13.10
CA LYS A 328 -29.82 46.20 -12.23
C LYS A 328 -29.28 46.27 -10.79
N ALA A 329 -29.49 47.47 -10.24
CA ALA A 329 -28.87 48.10 -9.08
C ALA A 329 -29.34 47.51 -7.72
N PRO A 330 -28.75 47.94 -6.58
CA PRO A 330 -28.73 47.19 -5.33
C PRO A 330 -29.91 47.53 -4.41
N LEU A 331 -30.17 46.61 -3.46
CA LEU A 331 -30.85 46.74 -2.14
C LEU A 331 -32.02 45.75 -1.98
N ALA A 332 -31.76 44.62 -1.31
CA ALA A 332 -32.58 44.07 -0.23
C ALA A 332 -31.88 42.86 0.39
N THR A 333 -31.78 42.88 1.70
CA THR A 333 -31.34 41.82 2.60
C THR A 333 -32.42 40.73 2.75
N HIS A 334 -31.98 39.50 3.03
CA HIS A 334 -32.75 38.27 3.30
C HIS A 334 -33.32 37.55 2.07
N ASP A 335 -32.60 36.53 1.60
CA ASP A 335 -33.17 35.31 1.02
C ASP A 335 -32.41 34.12 1.62
N CYS A 336 -33.00 33.48 2.61
CA CYS A 336 -32.52 32.25 3.22
C CYS A 336 -33.36 31.07 2.70
N ASP A 337 -32.74 30.20 1.90
CA ASP A 337 -32.87 28.72 1.88
C ASP A 337 -34.24 28.03 2.15
N ASP A 338 -35.38 28.64 1.79
CA ASP A 338 -36.74 28.10 2.03
C ASP A 338 -36.95 26.65 1.51
N ASN A 339 -36.22 26.21 0.48
CA ASN A 339 -36.35 24.85 -0.06
C ASN A 339 -35.76 23.74 0.83
N CYS A 340 -34.80 24.04 1.71
CA CYS A 340 -34.12 23.02 2.50
C CYS A 340 -34.93 22.59 3.74
N GLU A 341 -35.57 23.55 4.40
CA GLU A 341 -36.47 23.28 5.54
C GLU A 341 -37.72 22.51 5.09
N ASP A 342 -38.33 22.89 3.96
CA ASP A 342 -39.49 22.19 3.40
C ASP A 342 -39.20 20.71 3.06
N PHE A 343 -37.99 20.43 2.56
CA PHE A 343 -37.55 19.06 2.28
C PHE A 343 -37.32 18.25 3.57
N TYR A 344 -36.66 18.85 4.55
CA TYR A 344 -36.41 18.25 5.86
C TYR A 344 -37.72 17.86 6.58
N TRP A 345 -38.70 18.78 6.64
CA TRP A 345 -39.98 18.51 7.28
C TRP A 345 -40.83 17.48 6.53
N LYS A 346 -40.71 17.40 5.20
CA LYS A 346 -41.40 16.39 4.39
C LYS A 346 -40.90 14.97 4.67
N VAL A 347 -39.59 14.80 4.88
CA VAL A 347 -38.96 13.52 5.23
C VAL A 347 -39.42 13.08 6.61
N ILE A 348 -39.37 13.99 7.59
CA ILE A 348 -39.86 13.76 8.93
C ILE A 348 -41.37 13.44 8.93
N ASP A 349 -42.19 14.09 8.11
CA ASP A 349 -43.63 13.81 8.01
C ASP A 349 -43.93 12.43 7.39
N ASN A 350 -43.09 11.97 6.45
CA ASN A 350 -43.18 10.61 5.91
C ASN A 350 -42.81 9.56 6.98
N LEU A 351 -41.70 9.79 7.69
CA LEU A 351 -41.24 8.92 8.79
C LEU A 351 -42.26 8.86 9.93
N LYS A 352 -42.87 9.99 10.31
CA LYS A 352 -43.89 10.07 11.37
C LYS A 352 -45.09 9.15 11.15
N LYS A 353 -45.43 8.83 9.89
CA LYS A 353 -46.53 7.92 9.55
C LYS A 353 -46.21 6.46 9.83
N ARG A 354 -44.93 6.14 10.06
CA ARG A 354 -44.37 4.80 10.28
C ARG A 354 -43.82 4.61 11.69
N LEU A 355 -43.95 5.62 12.55
CA LEU A 355 -43.55 5.50 13.95
C LEU A 355 -44.52 4.59 14.69
N THR A 356 -43.97 3.83 15.63
CA THR A 356 -44.71 3.06 16.62
C THR A 356 -45.50 3.98 17.57
N ALA A 357 -46.34 3.39 18.43
CA ALA A 357 -47.16 4.14 19.38
C ALA A 357 -46.34 4.94 20.41
N ASP A 358 -45.12 4.51 20.70
CA ASP A 358 -44.14 5.17 21.57
C ASP A 358 -43.26 6.20 20.83
N GLY A 359 -43.43 6.34 19.50
CA GLY A 359 -42.70 7.32 18.70
C GLY A 359 -41.31 6.88 18.27
N SER A 360 -41.02 5.57 18.29
CA SER A 360 -39.78 4.98 17.77
C SER A 360 -39.98 4.41 16.36
N LEU A 361 -38.90 4.20 15.63
CA LEU A 361 -38.94 3.56 14.30
C LEU A 361 -38.26 2.18 14.37
N SER A 362 -39.01 1.13 14.07
CA SER A 362 -38.45 -0.23 14.04
C SER A 362 -37.51 -0.44 12.84
N GLN A 363 -36.61 -1.41 12.94
CA GLN A 363 -35.75 -1.82 11.81
C GLN A 363 -36.55 -2.23 10.57
N GLU A 364 -37.66 -2.93 10.74
CA GLU A 364 -38.53 -3.38 9.65
C GLU A 364 -39.18 -2.19 8.93
N ASP A 365 -39.71 -1.22 9.69
CA ASP A 365 -40.30 0.00 9.15
C ASP A 365 -39.27 0.88 8.44
N PHE A 366 -38.05 0.95 8.97
CA PHE A 366 -36.93 1.62 8.31
C PHE A 366 -36.55 0.96 6.99
N LEU A 367 -36.51 -0.38 6.92
CA LEU A 367 -36.23 -1.10 5.68
C LEU A 367 -37.28 -0.81 4.60
N ILE A 368 -38.56 -0.84 4.97
CA ILE A 368 -39.66 -0.50 4.03
C ILE A 368 -39.52 0.96 3.59
N TRP A 369 -39.23 1.88 4.51
CA TRP A 369 -39.01 3.28 4.18
C TRP A 369 -37.81 3.47 3.25
N GLY A 370 -36.68 2.79 3.49
CA GLY A 370 -35.49 2.88 2.66
C GLY A 370 -35.74 2.41 1.22
N ILE A 371 -36.59 1.40 1.03
CA ILE A 371 -37.01 0.93 -0.29
C ILE A 371 -37.97 1.93 -0.97
N ASP A 372 -38.90 2.52 -0.20
CA ASP A 372 -39.91 3.43 -0.73
C ASP A 372 -39.36 4.84 -1.06
N ASP A 373 -38.46 5.37 -0.22
CA ASP A 373 -37.88 6.71 -0.34
C ASP A 373 -36.35 6.67 -0.51
N ASN A 374 -35.93 6.07 -1.63
CA ASN A 374 -34.52 5.85 -1.96
C ASN A 374 -33.68 7.13 -2.06
N ASN A 375 -34.27 8.32 -2.17
CA ASN A 375 -33.51 9.55 -2.50
C ASN A 375 -32.52 9.98 -1.40
N LEU A 376 -32.80 9.63 -0.14
CA LEU A 376 -31.95 10.00 1.00
C LEU A 376 -30.96 8.92 1.39
N ILE A 377 -31.40 7.66 1.36
CA ILE A 377 -30.56 6.53 1.77
C ILE A 377 -29.56 6.16 0.66
N THR A 378 -29.92 6.31 -0.62
CA THR A 378 -29.05 5.96 -1.76
C THR A 378 -27.71 6.70 -1.74
N PRO A 379 -27.66 8.04 -1.51
CA PRO A 379 -26.39 8.75 -1.34
C PRO A 379 -25.50 8.18 -0.24
N LEU A 380 -26.07 7.76 0.90
CA LEU A 380 -25.32 7.14 1.99
C LEU A 380 -24.83 5.74 1.60
N LEU A 381 -25.68 4.92 0.99
CA LEU A 381 -25.31 3.59 0.50
C LEU A 381 -24.17 3.68 -0.52
N GLN A 382 -24.22 4.66 -1.43
CA GLN A 382 -23.17 4.90 -2.40
C GLN A 382 -21.89 5.41 -1.74
N LEU A 383 -22.00 6.31 -0.75
CA LEU A 383 -20.84 6.79 0.00
C LEU A 383 -20.13 5.65 0.73
N LEU A 384 -20.87 4.79 1.43
CA LEU A 384 -20.30 3.63 2.12
C LEU A 384 -19.67 2.64 1.13
N PHE A 385 -20.31 2.43 -0.02
CA PHE A 385 -19.75 1.61 -1.10
C PHE A 385 -18.44 2.19 -1.65
N GLU A 386 -18.37 3.50 -1.87
CA GLU A 386 -17.16 4.20 -2.30
C GLU A 386 -16.04 4.08 -1.25
N VAL A 387 -16.35 4.25 0.04
CA VAL A 387 -15.39 4.10 1.16
C VAL A 387 -14.80 2.69 1.20
N CYS A 388 -15.61 1.65 0.97
CA CYS A 388 -15.12 0.27 0.94
C CYS A 388 -14.10 0.03 -0.17
N HIS A 389 -14.20 0.71 -1.31
CA HIS A 389 -13.27 0.54 -2.42
C HIS A 389 -12.06 1.48 -2.32
N VAL A 390 -12.29 2.76 -1.97
CA VAL A 390 -11.22 3.77 -1.97
C VAL A 390 -10.40 3.75 -0.69
N SER A 391 -11.05 3.69 0.48
CA SER A 391 -10.34 3.72 1.76
C SER A 391 -9.79 2.34 2.15
N LEU A 392 -10.59 1.27 1.94
CA LEU A 392 -10.18 -0.09 2.28
C LEU A 392 -9.47 -0.83 1.14
N GLY A 393 -9.50 -0.29 -0.08
CA GLY A 393 -8.74 -0.80 -1.22
C GLY A 393 -9.38 -1.97 -1.97
N LEU A 394 -10.63 -2.34 -1.67
CA LEU A 394 -11.32 -3.41 -2.40
C LEU A 394 -11.40 -3.09 -3.89
N LYS A 395 -11.12 -4.09 -4.73
CA LYS A 395 -11.21 -3.92 -6.18
C LYS A 395 -12.67 -4.01 -6.63
N PRO A 396 -13.14 -3.09 -7.48
CA PRO A 396 -14.49 -3.19 -8.04
C PRO A 396 -14.67 -4.44 -8.89
N LEU A 397 -15.80 -5.14 -8.70
CA LEU A 397 -16.14 -6.37 -9.44
C LEU A 397 -16.30 -6.14 -10.95
N CYS A 398 -16.62 -4.91 -11.38
CA CYS A 398 -16.74 -4.59 -12.78
C CYS A 398 -16.24 -3.17 -13.11
N ARG A 399 -15.82 -2.99 -14.36
CA ARG A 399 -15.27 -1.73 -14.88
C ARG A 399 -16.24 -0.53 -14.82
N HIS A 400 -17.55 -0.78 -14.74
CA HIS A 400 -18.55 0.30 -14.65
C HIS A 400 -18.64 0.86 -13.23
N HIS A 401 -18.67 -0.01 -12.21
CA HIS A 401 -18.59 0.42 -10.82
C HIS A 401 -17.29 1.16 -10.56
N GLU A 402 -16.20 0.72 -11.18
CA GLU A 402 -14.93 1.43 -11.10
C GLU A 402 -15.03 2.89 -11.57
N TYR A 403 -15.68 3.15 -12.71
CA TYR A 403 -15.94 4.52 -13.17
C TYR A 403 -16.78 5.31 -12.16
N GLU A 404 -17.89 4.73 -11.70
CA GLU A 404 -18.84 5.38 -10.79
C GLU A 404 -18.17 5.73 -9.45
N ILE A 405 -17.38 4.82 -8.89
CA ILE A 405 -16.63 5.02 -7.64
C ILE A 405 -15.58 6.13 -7.82
N VAL A 406 -14.71 6.00 -8.84
CA VAL A 406 -13.58 6.90 -9.04
C VAL A 406 -14.07 8.32 -9.33
N MET A 407 -15.04 8.46 -10.23
CA MET A 407 -15.60 9.77 -10.60
C MET A 407 -16.46 10.37 -9.49
N GLY A 408 -17.24 9.55 -8.77
CA GLY A 408 -18.04 9.98 -7.62
C GLY A 408 -17.17 10.54 -6.51
N TRP A 409 -16.11 9.82 -6.14
CA TRP A 409 -15.14 10.27 -5.14
C TRP A 409 -14.39 11.53 -5.56
N LEU A 410 -13.89 11.56 -6.80
CA LEU A 410 -13.14 12.70 -7.33
C LEU A 410 -14.00 13.98 -7.32
N THR A 411 -15.22 13.89 -7.84
CA THR A 411 -16.15 15.04 -7.88
C THR A 411 -16.43 15.56 -6.48
N ARG A 412 -16.64 14.67 -5.50
CA ARG A 412 -16.90 15.05 -4.11
C ARG A 412 -15.72 15.78 -3.47
N GLU A 413 -14.50 15.29 -3.68
CA GLU A 413 -13.29 15.94 -3.15
C GLU A 413 -13.00 17.27 -3.86
N GLU A 414 -13.27 17.39 -5.16
CA GLU A 414 -13.16 18.67 -5.89
C GLU A 414 -14.15 19.71 -5.35
N LEU A 415 -15.38 19.33 -5.01
CA LEU A 415 -16.39 20.23 -4.44
C LEU A 415 -16.02 20.78 -3.07
N ARG A 416 -15.30 20.01 -2.25
CA ARG A 416 -14.81 20.45 -0.94
C ARG A 416 -13.69 21.49 -1.04
N GLY A 417 -13.02 21.55 -2.19
CA GLY A 417 -11.91 22.45 -2.43
C GLY A 417 -10.62 22.01 -1.73
N TYR A 418 -9.53 22.71 -2.04
CA TYR A 418 -8.20 22.36 -1.55
C TYR A 418 -7.94 22.84 -0.11
N ARG A 419 -7.32 22.00 0.71
CA ARG A 419 -6.87 22.34 2.07
C ARG A 419 -5.35 22.45 2.13
N VAL A 420 -4.82 23.48 2.80
CA VAL A 420 -3.37 23.69 2.95
C VAL A 420 -2.73 22.47 3.61
N GLY A 421 -1.63 21.98 3.03
CA GLY A 421 -0.92 20.79 3.49
C GLY A 421 -1.46 19.47 2.94
N GLN A 422 -2.64 19.46 2.31
CA GLN A 422 -3.18 18.29 1.63
C GLN A 422 -2.32 17.93 0.40
N PHE A 423 -2.20 16.64 0.11
CA PHE A 423 -1.54 16.14 -1.09
C PHE A 423 -2.54 15.67 -2.13
N TRP A 424 -2.27 16.03 -3.38
CA TRP A 424 -2.95 15.55 -4.58
C TRP A 424 -1.91 14.96 -5.54
N TYR A 425 -2.30 13.97 -6.32
CA TYR A 425 -1.39 13.23 -7.19
C TYR A 425 -1.69 13.54 -8.65
N LEU A 426 -0.63 13.61 -9.45
CA LEU A 426 -0.75 13.76 -10.90
C LEU A 426 -0.84 12.38 -11.57
N ILE A 427 -1.85 12.21 -12.42
CA ILE A 427 -1.96 11.10 -13.37
C ILE A 427 -1.85 11.66 -14.78
N SER A 428 -1.03 11.05 -15.64
CA SER A 428 -0.95 11.47 -17.04
C SER A 428 -2.31 11.42 -17.73
N THR A 429 -2.63 12.46 -18.52
CA THR A 429 -3.90 12.48 -19.27
C THR A 429 -3.97 11.30 -20.25
N GLU A 430 -2.84 10.83 -20.79
CA GLU A 430 -2.79 9.66 -21.70
C GLU A 430 -3.31 8.39 -21.03
N TRP A 431 -2.80 8.05 -19.83
CA TRP A 431 -3.27 6.89 -19.09
C TRP A 431 -4.73 7.07 -18.65
N TRP A 432 -5.08 8.26 -18.14
CA TRP A 432 -6.44 8.56 -17.70
C TRP A 432 -7.48 8.40 -18.81
N GLN A 433 -7.18 8.86 -20.03
CA GLN A 433 -8.08 8.68 -21.18
C GLN A 433 -8.21 7.22 -21.61
N SER A 434 -7.13 6.43 -21.49
CA SER A 434 -7.16 4.98 -21.68
C SER A 434 -8.08 4.30 -20.66
N TRP A 435 -7.97 4.71 -19.38
CA TRP A 435 -8.81 4.22 -18.29
C TRP A 435 -10.29 4.60 -18.48
N ILE A 436 -10.60 5.86 -18.82
CA ILE A 436 -11.98 6.27 -19.17
C ILE A 436 -12.49 5.41 -20.33
N SER A 437 -11.71 5.28 -21.41
CA SER A 437 -12.12 4.49 -22.58
C SER A 437 -12.40 3.04 -22.23
N TYR A 438 -11.61 2.44 -21.32
CA TYR A 438 -11.82 1.08 -20.82
C TYR A 438 -13.11 0.98 -20.00
N THR A 439 -13.30 1.86 -19.02
CA THR A 439 -14.42 1.79 -18.08
C THR A 439 -15.76 2.19 -18.71
N THR A 440 -15.76 3.06 -19.73
CA THR A 440 -16.96 3.51 -20.45
C THR A 440 -17.20 2.77 -21.78
N ALA A 441 -16.39 1.78 -22.15
CA ALA A 441 -16.55 1.06 -23.42
C ALA A 441 -17.92 0.34 -23.51
N SER A 442 -18.61 0.48 -24.66
CA SER A 442 -19.86 -0.22 -24.94
C SER A 442 -19.70 -1.74 -24.91
N ARG A 443 -20.72 -2.42 -24.39
CA ARG A 443 -20.81 -3.89 -24.27
C ARG A 443 -20.54 -4.57 -25.62
N THR A 444 -19.55 -5.45 -25.69
CA THR A 444 -19.54 -6.51 -26.71
C THR A 444 -20.41 -7.66 -26.21
N SER A 445 -20.94 -8.50 -27.10
CA SER A 445 -21.89 -9.58 -26.78
C SER A 445 -21.35 -10.67 -25.83
N TYR A 446 -20.14 -10.53 -25.31
CA TYR A 446 -19.47 -11.44 -24.39
C TYR A 446 -19.22 -10.83 -22.99
N ASP A 447 -19.48 -9.53 -22.79
CA ASP A 447 -19.39 -8.83 -21.50
C ASP A 447 -20.78 -8.70 -20.85
N GLN A 448 -21.36 -9.80 -20.37
CA GLN A 448 -22.64 -9.78 -19.68
C GLN A 448 -22.44 -9.38 -18.19
N CYS A 449 -22.19 -8.10 -17.90
CA CYS A 449 -22.23 -7.61 -16.51
C CYS A 449 -23.68 -7.54 -16.00
N ALA A 450 -24.00 -8.31 -14.96
CA ALA A 450 -25.30 -8.33 -14.30
C ALA A 450 -25.65 -7.02 -13.57
N CYS A 451 -24.68 -6.12 -13.36
CA CYS A 451 -24.77 -4.87 -12.61
C CYS A 451 -25.86 -3.85 -13.04
N ARG A 452 -26.48 -4.00 -14.22
CA ARG A 452 -27.59 -3.14 -14.67
C ARG A 452 -28.84 -3.92 -15.12
N LEU A 453 -28.95 -5.21 -14.75
CA LEU A 453 -30.09 -6.04 -15.16
C LEU A 453 -31.29 -5.99 -14.20
N GLU A 454 -31.29 -5.10 -13.20
CA GLU A 454 -32.48 -4.90 -12.35
C GLU A 454 -33.53 -4.02 -13.06
N GLN A 455 -34.24 -4.64 -14.00
CA GLN A 455 -35.66 -4.35 -14.20
C GLN A 455 -36.47 -5.62 -13.95
N ARG A 456 -37.03 -5.69 -12.74
CA ARG A 456 -38.18 -6.50 -12.29
C ARG A 456 -38.28 -7.95 -12.78
N LEU A 457 -37.90 -8.89 -11.90
CA LEU A 457 -38.65 -10.14 -11.70
C LEU A 457 -38.77 -10.43 -10.19
N PRO A 458 -39.87 -11.06 -9.71
CA PRO A 458 -40.17 -11.19 -8.29
C PRO A 458 -39.41 -12.34 -7.63
N ILE A 459 -38.88 -12.02 -6.43
CA ILE A 459 -38.58 -12.84 -5.24
C ILE A 459 -38.58 -14.38 -5.43
N GLU A 460 -37.42 -15.00 -5.17
CA GLU A 460 -37.34 -16.33 -4.55
C GLU A 460 -36.53 -16.19 -3.24
N GLU A 461 -37.15 -16.58 -2.13
CA GLU A 461 -36.62 -16.58 -0.77
C GLU A 461 -35.63 -17.74 -0.51
N GLY A 462 -34.73 -17.53 0.45
CA GLY A 462 -33.87 -18.55 1.09
C GLY A 462 -32.39 -18.26 0.83
N ILE A 463 -31.57 -17.87 1.81
CA ILE A 463 -31.33 -18.48 3.12
C ILE A 463 -31.03 -17.36 4.13
N VAL A 464 -31.69 -17.41 5.29
CA VAL A 464 -31.45 -16.55 6.45
C VAL A 464 -30.15 -17.00 7.12
N CYS A 465 -29.18 -16.10 7.28
CA CYS A 465 -28.11 -16.28 8.26
C CYS A 465 -28.73 -16.14 9.66
N ASP A 466 -28.91 -17.27 10.34
CA ASP A 466 -29.35 -17.32 11.73
C ASP A 466 -28.25 -16.69 12.63
N GLU A 467 -28.60 -15.66 13.40
CA GLU A 467 -27.71 -14.91 14.31
C GLU A 467 -27.35 -15.71 15.58
N SER A 468 -27.27 -17.04 15.51
CA SER A 468 -27.21 -17.92 16.69
C SER A 468 -25.82 -18.48 17.02
N PHE A 469 -24.73 -18.03 16.36
CA PHE A 469 -23.37 -18.54 16.64
C PHE A 469 -22.48 -17.69 17.56
N THR A 470 -23.00 -16.62 18.18
CA THR A 470 -22.20 -15.79 19.10
C THR A 470 -22.87 -15.55 20.45
N SER A 471 -23.30 -16.62 21.15
CA SER A 471 -23.41 -16.60 22.63
C SER A 471 -23.93 -17.92 23.18
N ASN A 472 -23.15 -18.60 24.04
CA ASN A 472 -23.65 -19.12 25.31
C ASN A 472 -22.52 -19.63 26.22
N SER A 473 -22.45 -19.03 27.41
CA SER A 473 -21.83 -19.59 28.61
C SER A 473 -22.93 -20.06 29.56
N THR A 474 -22.90 -21.32 30.03
CA THR A 474 -23.04 -21.72 31.46
C THR A 474 -23.00 -23.25 31.69
N ASP A 475 -22.08 -23.66 32.55
CA ASP A 475 -22.06 -24.73 33.58
C ASP A 475 -22.84 -26.05 33.45
N TYR A 476 -22.13 -27.20 33.43
CA TYR A 476 -22.06 -28.22 34.53
C TYR A 476 -21.19 -29.46 34.16
N ILE A 477 -20.11 -29.66 34.93
CA ILE A 477 -19.50 -30.91 35.50
C ILE A 477 -19.45 -32.22 34.65
N SER A 478 -18.26 -32.66 34.19
CA SER A 478 -17.32 -33.59 34.89
C SER A 478 -16.23 -34.20 33.97
N SER A 479 -14.98 -34.10 34.43
CA SER A 479 -13.85 -35.03 34.26
C SER A 479 -13.47 -35.54 32.85
N HIS A 480 -12.40 -35.00 32.28
CA HIS A 480 -11.09 -35.65 32.36
C HIS A 480 -9.98 -34.72 31.86
N SER A 481 -8.92 -34.69 32.66
CA SER A 481 -7.65 -33.99 32.50
C SER A 481 -6.95 -34.25 31.16
N ASN A 482 -6.47 -33.20 30.52
CA ASN A 482 -5.09 -33.12 30.04
C ASN A 482 -4.71 -31.65 29.86
N GLU A 483 -3.87 -31.17 30.78
CA GLU A 483 -3.12 -29.93 30.64
C GLU A 483 -2.21 -30.02 29.40
N PHE A 484 -2.33 -29.06 28.49
CA PHE A 484 -1.27 -28.73 27.55
C PHE A 484 -1.10 -27.22 27.52
N THR A 485 -0.34 -26.73 28.48
CA THR A 485 0.30 -25.42 28.42
C THR A 485 1.39 -25.48 27.37
N SER A 486 1.29 -24.66 26.32
CA SER A 486 2.45 -24.38 25.44
C SER A 486 2.56 -22.88 25.24
N ASN A 487 3.44 -22.29 26.05
CA ASN A 487 4.16 -21.07 25.72
C ASN A 487 4.87 -21.26 24.38
N SER A 488 4.74 -20.28 23.49
CA SER A 488 5.71 -20.02 22.40
C SER A 488 5.60 -18.55 22.00
N THR A 489 5.96 -17.69 22.94
CA THR A 489 6.72 -16.47 22.63
C THR A 489 8.18 -16.86 22.47
N ASP A 490 8.88 -16.21 21.53
CA ASP A 490 10.30 -16.37 21.15
C ASP A 490 10.60 -17.31 19.97
N SER A 491 10.54 -16.74 18.75
CA SER A 491 11.68 -16.78 17.80
C SER A 491 11.32 -16.08 16.48
N MET A 492 11.52 -14.76 16.42
CA MET A 492 12.10 -14.04 15.27
C MET A 492 12.35 -12.59 15.69
N GLY A 493 13.33 -12.42 16.58
CA GLY A 493 14.03 -11.17 16.78
C GLY A 493 15.43 -11.32 16.18
N ASP A 494 15.57 -11.05 14.88
CA ASP A 494 16.69 -10.32 14.30
C ASP A 494 16.45 -10.11 12.80
N LEU A 495 16.95 -8.99 12.26
CA LEU A 495 16.73 -8.44 10.90
C LEU A 495 15.67 -7.33 10.77
N LEU A 496 15.75 -6.33 11.64
CA LEU A 496 15.45 -4.95 11.24
C LEU A 496 16.61 -4.02 11.57
N SER A 497 17.48 -3.79 10.59
CA SER A 497 18.22 -2.52 10.45
C SER A 497 18.76 -2.42 9.03
N LYS A 498 18.50 -1.26 8.38
CA LYS A 498 18.77 -0.89 6.98
C LYS A 498 17.79 -1.55 6.00
N GLY A 499 16.84 -0.84 5.37
CA GLY A 499 16.94 0.51 4.85
C GLY A 499 17.87 0.50 3.65
N ASP A 500 17.39 -0.01 2.51
CA ASP A 500 17.84 0.38 1.17
C ASP A 500 16.80 0.00 0.10
N THR A 501 16.53 1.00 -0.72
CA THR A 501 15.90 0.97 -2.05
C THR A 501 16.63 0.03 -3.03
N CYS A 502 15.89 -0.83 -3.73
CA CYS A 502 16.28 -1.47 -5.01
C CYS A 502 14.95 -1.77 -5.76
N SER A 503 14.59 -1.17 -6.90
CA SER A 503 15.26 -1.12 -8.21
C SER A 503 15.73 -2.49 -8.67
N ILE A 504 14.81 -3.29 -9.20
CA ILE A 504 15.14 -4.39 -10.11
C ILE A 504 15.07 -3.87 -11.54
N ALA A 505 16.23 -3.44 -12.02
CA ALA A 505 16.53 -3.45 -13.44
C ALA A 505 16.55 -4.91 -13.92
N SER A 506 15.94 -5.18 -15.07
CA SER A 506 16.26 -6.35 -15.88
C SER A 506 16.40 -5.88 -17.32
N SER A 507 17.65 -5.71 -17.68
CA SER A 507 18.16 -5.61 -19.04
C SER A 507 17.92 -6.92 -19.79
N SER A 508 17.14 -6.86 -20.87
CA SER A 508 17.27 -7.76 -22.02
C SER A 508 16.89 -6.97 -23.26
N GLY A 509 17.90 -6.52 -24.00
CA GLY A 509 17.69 -5.87 -25.29
C GLY A 509 17.19 -6.86 -26.32
N VAL A 510 16.10 -6.51 -27.00
CA VAL A 510 15.87 -6.86 -28.40
C VAL A 510 15.31 -5.63 -29.10
N SER A 511 16.07 -5.18 -30.09
CA SER A 511 15.79 -3.98 -30.86
C SER A 511 14.47 -4.08 -31.61
N SER A 512 13.75 -2.97 -31.58
CA SER A 512 12.59 -2.62 -32.40
C SER A 512 12.80 -2.88 -33.89
N SER A 513 11.92 -3.66 -34.49
CA SER A 513 11.55 -3.50 -35.90
C SER A 513 10.05 -3.20 -35.99
N SER A 514 9.78 -2.00 -36.48
CA SER A 514 8.47 -1.50 -36.88
C SER A 514 7.86 -2.33 -38.01
N SER A 515 6.64 -2.83 -37.83
CA SER A 515 5.65 -2.93 -38.92
C SER A 515 4.25 -3.18 -38.38
N SER A 516 3.40 -2.15 -38.54
CA SER A 516 2.00 -2.21 -38.96
C SER A 516 1.29 -3.58 -38.88
N GLY A 517 0.33 -3.67 -37.96
CA GLY A 517 -0.66 -4.76 -37.94
C GLY A 517 -1.72 -4.51 -36.88
N SER A 518 -2.82 -3.87 -37.28
CA SER A 518 -4.03 -3.68 -36.47
C SER A 518 -4.52 -5.00 -35.86
N LYS A 519 -4.34 -5.16 -34.54
CA LYS A 519 -5.19 -5.96 -33.68
C LYS A 519 -5.53 -5.11 -32.46
N ARG A 520 -6.74 -4.54 -32.44
CA ARG A 520 -7.32 -3.89 -31.25
C ARG A 520 -7.49 -4.98 -30.17
N ASN A 521 -6.54 -5.06 -29.25
CA ASN A 521 -6.70 -5.82 -28.01
C ASN A 521 -7.57 -4.99 -27.04
N GLN A 522 -8.69 -5.56 -26.60
CA GLN A 522 -9.48 -5.06 -25.47
C GLN A 522 -8.81 -5.45 -24.14
N GLY A 523 -7.60 -4.96 -23.89
CA GLY A 523 -6.95 -5.05 -22.58
C GLY A 523 -7.28 -3.82 -21.73
N GLY A 524 -7.30 -3.94 -20.40
CA GLY A 524 -7.38 -2.79 -19.49
C GLY A 524 -6.21 -1.80 -19.68
N PRO A 525 -6.23 -0.62 -19.03
CA PRO A 525 -5.28 0.47 -19.29
C PRO A 525 -3.81 0.16 -18.95
N GLY A 526 -3.53 -0.97 -18.29
CA GLY A 526 -2.19 -1.32 -17.79
C GLY A 526 -1.79 -0.49 -16.56
N PRO A 527 -0.54 -0.65 -16.07
CA PRO A 527 -0.04 0.11 -14.93
C PRO A 527 -0.06 1.62 -15.19
N ILE A 528 -0.27 2.42 -14.15
CA ILE A 528 -0.28 3.88 -14.24
C ILE A 528 1.09 4.37 -14.70
N ASP A 529 1.13 4.99 -15.88
CA ASP A 529 2.36 5.51 -16.48
C ASP A 529 2.37 7.05 -16.47
N ASN A 530 3.23 7.59 -15.60
CA ASN A 530 3.46 9.03 -15.45
C ASN A 530 4.77 9.50 -16.10
N THR A 531 5.49 8.63 -16.83
CA THR A 531 6.81 8.94 -17.40
C THR A 531 6.77 10.13 -18.37
N CYS A 532 5.65 10.35 -19.06
CA CYS A 532 5.48 11.45 -20.00
C CYS A 532 5.48 12.84 -19.32
N LEU A 533 5.25 12.92 -18.01
CA LEU A 533 5.22 14.17 -17.23
C LEU A 533 6.59 14.57 -16.66
N VAL A 534 7.52 13.63 -16.56
CA VAL A 534 8.79 13.81 -15.84
C VAL A 534 9.99 13.92 -16.77
N THR A 535 11.05 14.54 -16.29
CA THR A 535 12.37 14.57 -16.91
C THR A 535 13.28 13.54 -16.25
N GLU A 536 14.09 12.84 -17.04
CA GLU A 536 15.11 11.92 -16.51
C GLU A 536 16.13 12.67 -15.64
N SER A 537 16.41 12.12 -14.45
CA SER A 537 17.48 12.63 -13.61
C SER A 537 18.82 12.06 -14.06
N PHE A 538 19.76 12.94 -14.40
CA PHE A 538 21.12 12.55 -14.77
C PHE A 538 22.05 12.37 -13.56
N LEU A 539 21.60 12.75 -12.36
CA LEU A 539 22.38 12.63 -11.13
C LEU A 539 22.24 11.23 -10.54
N LYS A 540 23.36 10.51 -10.42
CA LYS A 540 23.44 9.18 -9.77
C LYS A 540 23.51 9.30 -8.24
N VAL A 541 22.62 10.08 -7.64
CA VAL A 541 22.59 10.35 -6.20
C VAL A 541 21.18 10.09 -5.68
N ALA A 542 21.05 9.52 -4.48
CA ALA A 542 19.75 9.15 -3.91
C ALA A 542 18.93 10.40 -3.54
N THR A 543 17.65 10.41 -3.93
CA THR A 543 16.67 11.43 -3.52
C THR A 543 16.01 11.03 -2.20
N LEU A 544 16.01 11.92 -1.21
CA LEU A 544 15.46 11.65 0.13
C LEU A 544 13.93 11.80 0.21
N THR A 545 13.36 12.61 -0.68
CA THR A 545 11.94 12.99 -0.72
C THR A 545 11.16 12.16 -1.74
N GLY A 546 9.90 11.86 -1.43
CA GLY A 546 9.03 11.01 -2.24
C GLY A 546 8.23 11.74 -3.34
N GLU A 547 8.80 12.77 -3.99
CA GLU A 547 8.08 13.56 -5.01
C GLU A 547 7.85 12.82 -6.35
N GLY A 548 8.47 11.63 -6.46
CA GLY A 548 8.46 10.70 -7.59
C GLY A 548 8.93 11.24 -8.92
N GLY A 549 9.66 12.35 -8.95
CA GLY A 549 10.39 12.79 -10.14
C GLY A 549 10.15 14.24 -10.50
N ARG A 550 11.14 14.82 -11.18
CA ARG A 550 11.11 16.21 -11.63
C ARG A 550 10.15 16.36 -12.79
N LEU A 551 9.13 17.20 -12.64
CA LEU A 551 8.26 17.54 -13.76
C LEU A 551 9.01 18.28 -14.85
N LYS A 552 8.59 18.02 -16.08
CA LYS A 552 9.01 18.77 -17.26
C LYS A 552 8.74 20.27 -17.07
N ARG A 553 9.73 21.07 -17.44
CA ARG A 553 9.71 22.55 -17.39
C ARG A 553 9.91 23.21 -18.76
N ASP A 554 10.11 22.42 -19.81
CA ASP A 554 10.22 22.90 -21.20
C ASP A 554 8.92 23.53 -21.70
N ARG A 555 7.78 23.04 -21.20
CA ARG A 555 6.45 23.61 -21.41
C ARG A 555 5.67 23.65 -20.09
N PRO A 556 4.81 24.66 -19.88
CA PRO A 556 3.93 24.68 -18.71
C PRO A 556 2.94 23.52 -18.80
N LEU A 557 2.91 22.68 -17.76
CA LEU A 557 1.94 21.59 -17.66
C LEU A 557 0.57 22.15 -17.26
N VAL A 558 -0.48 21.73 -17.96
CA VAL A 558 -1.84 22.22 -17.76
C VAL A 558 -2.76 21.07 -17.34
N GLN A 559 -3.53 21.26 -16.27
CA GLN A 559 -4.54 20.30 -15.82
C GLN A 559 -5.58 20.03 -16.93
N HIS A 560 -6.06 18.80 -17.02
CA HIS A 560 -6.96 18.27 -18.06
C HIS A 560 -6.38 18.18 -19.48
N ARG A 561 -5.22 18.78 -19.73
CA ARG A 561 -4.48 18.64 -20.99
C ARG A 561 -3.32 17.67 -20.87
N ASP A 562 -2.46 17.88 -19.88
CA ASP A 562 -1.26 17.08 -19.66
C ASP A 562 -1.45 16.06 -18.53
N PHE A 563 -2.14 16.46 -17.46
CA PHE A 563 -2.40 15.60 -16.30
C PHE A 563 -3.80 15.80 -15.72
N ILE A 564 -4.24 14.83 -14.91
CA ILE A 564 -5.42 14.90 -14.04
C ILE A 564 -4.96 14.88 -12.60
N LEU A 565 -5.66 15.64 -11.75
CA LEU A 565 -5.46 15.64 -10.31
C LEU A 565 -6.36 14.60 -9.66
N VAL A 566 -5.79 13.80 -8.76
CA VAL A 566 -6.57 12.88 -7.93
C VAL A 566 -6.17 13.04 -6.45
N PRO A 567 -7.12 12.92 -5.50
CA PRO A 567 -6.80 12.94 -4.08
C PRO A 567 -5.88 11.78 -3.67
N ASP A 568 -5.14 11.93 -2.57
CA ASP A 568 -4.27 10.89 -2.00
C ASP A 568 -4.97 9.53 -1.81
N SER A 569 -6.20 9.52 -1.26
CA SER A 569 -6.96 8.29 -1.06
C SER A 569 -7.27 7.58 -2.38
N LEU A 570 -7.66 8.34 -3.40
CA LEU A 570 -7.98 7.83 -4.72
C LEU A 570 -6.73 7.35 -5.46
N TRP A 571 -5.60 8.05 -5.32
CA TRP A 571 -4.32 7.60 -5.86
C TRP A 571 -3.91 6.25 -5.26
N LYS A 572 -4.00 6.10 -3.94
CA LYS A 572 -3.68 4.84 -3.25
C LYS A 572 -4.53 3.68 -3.78
N ALA A 573 -5.84 3.89 -3.95
CA ALA A 573 -6.75 2.90 -4.51
C ALA A 573 -6.38 2.53 -5.95
N LEU A 574 -6.19 3.52 -6.84
CA LEU A 574 -5.82 3.28 -8.23
C LEU A 574 -4.46 2.58 -8.37
N ALA A 575 -3.48 2.98 -7.57
CA ALA A 575 -2.16 2.36 -7.53
C ALA A 575 -2.22 0.91 -7.03
N LEU A 576 -3.12 0.60 -6.10
CA LEU A 576 -3.38 -0.78 -5.66
C LEU A 576 -4.02 -1.62 -6.78
N TRP A 577 -4.99 -1.05 -7.52
CA TRP A 577 -5.74 -1.79 -8.54
C TRP A 577 -4.97 -2.05 -9.83
N TYR A 578 -4.12 -1.10 -10.26
CA TYR A 578 -3.39 -1.16 -11.53
C TYR A 578 -1.87 -1.26 -11.40
N GLY A 579 -1.33 -0.93 -10.23
CA GLY A 579 0.11 -0.69 -10.08
C GLY A 579 0.54 0.59 -10.80
N GLY A 580 1.79 0.98 -10.59
CA GLY A 580 2.38 2.15 -11.25
C GLY A 580 3.71 2.48 -10.60
N PRO A 581 4.79 2.67 -11.37
CA PRO A 581 6.13 2.81 -10.80
C PRO A 581 6.39 4.20 -10.21
N LEU A 582 5.56 5.21 -10.51
CA LEU A 582 5.92 6.60 -10.28
C LEU A 582 4.77 7.48 -9.73
N PRO A 583 4.66 7.61 -8.38
CA PRO A 583 3.72 8.53 -7.76
C PRO A 583 4.18 9.99 -7.90
N LEU A 584 3.30 10.92 -8.26
CA LEU A 584 3.63 12.35 -8.38
C LEU A 584 2.82 13.21 -7.39
N PRO A 585 3.14 13.21 -6.08
CA PRO A 585 2.41 13.97 -5.07
C PRO A 585 2.75 15.47 -5.13
N ARG A 586 1.74 16.32 -5.07
CA ARG A 586 1.84 17.78 -5.04
C ARG A 586 1.08 18.32 -3.85
N GLN A 587 1.73 19.19 -3.11
CA GLN A 587 1.18 19.75 -1.89
C GLN A 587 0.35 21.00 -2.22
N VAL A 588 -0.79 21.13 -1.56
CA VAL A 588 -1.57 22.37 -1.58
C VAL A 588 -0.91 23.37 -0.63
N ILE A 589 -0.58 24.54 -1.16
CA ILE A 589 0.07 25.63 -0.42
C ILE A 589 -0.80 26.89 -0.44
N ARG A 590 -0.58 27.77 0.54
CA ARG A 590 -1.13 29.12 0.52
C ARG A 590 0.02 30.13 0.51
N PRO A 591 0.36 30.71 -0.64
CA PRO A 591 1.40 31.73 -0.72
C PRO A 591 1.04 32.93 0.16
N THR A 592 2.02 33.51 0.87
CA THR A 592 1.80 34.64 1.80
C THR A 592 1.15 35.87 1.16
N ALA A 593 1.34 36.05 -0.15
CA ALA A 593 0.78 37.16 -0.93
C ALA A 593 -0.64 36.88 -1.49
N SER A 594 -1.16 35.66 -1.35
CA SER A 594 -2.45 35.24 -1.89
C SER A 594 -3.39 34.77 -0.78
N ILE A 595 -4.68 35.07 -0.92
CA ILE A 595 -5.73 34.52 -0.07
C ILE A 595 -6.12 33.11 -0.55
N GLU A 596 -5.97 32.86 -1.85
CA GLU A 596 -6.31 31.60 -2.49
C GLU A 596 -5.21 30.55 -2.28
N VAL A 597 -5.65 29.30 -2.16
CA VAL A 597 -4.78 28.12 -2.12
C VAL A 597 -4.45 27.68 -3.54
N GLU A 598 -3.23 27.18 -3.74
CA GLU A 598 -2.78 26.65 -5.03
C GLU A 598 -2.05 25.33 -4.84
N LEU A 599 -1.95 24.54 -5.91
CA LEU A 599 -1.19 23.30 -5.93
C LEU A 599 0.26 23.59 -6.31
N GLU A 600 1.22 23.26 -5.44
CA GLU A 600 2.64 23.44 -5.72
C GLU A 600 3.15 22.36 -6.69
N LEU A 601 3.10 22.66 -7.99
CA LEU A 601 3.56 21.73 -9.04
C LEU A 601 5.08 21.53 -9.05
N TYR A 602 5.84 22.55 -8.65
CA TYR A 602 7.31 22.59 -8.77
C TYR A 602 7.96 22.93 -7.43
N PRO A 603 8.05 21.97 -6.48
CA PRO A 603 8.82 22.17 -5.26
C PRO A 603 10.31 22.43 -5.57
N LEU A 604 11.00 23.08 -4.63
CA LEU A 604 12.41 23.40 -4.74
C LEU A 604 13.25 22.15 -4.61
N ASN A 605 13.91 21.75 -5.68
CA ASN A 605 14.81 20.60 -5.66
C ASN A 605 16.23 21.03 -5.27
N LEU A 606 16.65 20.65 -4.08
CA LEU A 606 17.91 21.07 -3.48
C LEU A 606 18.94 19.93 -3.46
N GLY A 607 20.21 20.28 -3.70
CA GLY A 607 21.34 19.38 -3.49
C GLY A 607 21.78 19.40 -2.03
N ILE A 608 21.79 18.25 -1.36
CA ILE A 608 22.21 18.12 0.04
C ILE A 608 23.67 17.71 0.08
N LEU A 609 24.54 18.65 0.45
CA LEU A 609 25.96 18.42 0.66
C LEU A 609 26.21 17.91 2.07
N ARG A 610 27.24 17.08 2.23
CA ARG A 610 27.78 16.66 3.53
C ARG A 610 29.30 16.78 3.54
N HIS A 611 29.87 16.86 4.73
CA HIS A 611 31.32 16.76 4.91
C HIS A 611 31.80 15.33 4.65
N GLN A 612 32.88 15.21 3.88
CA GLN A 612 33.58 13.96 3.69
C GLN A 612 34.30 13.59 4.98
N THR A 613 33.84 12.54 5.67
CA THR A 613 34.60 11.97 6.79
C THR A 613 35.93 11.43 6.26
N PRO A 614 37.08 11.78 6.85
CA PRO A 614 38.36 11.22 6.46
C PRO A 614 38.33 9.71 6.71
N THR A 615 38.28 8.92 5.64
CA THR A 615 38.40 7.47 5.72
C THR A 615 39.81 7.13 6.20
N GLY A 616 39.92 6.60 7.42
CA GLY A 616 41.15 5.98 7.89
C GLY A 616 41.47 4.76 7.04
N ASN A 617 42.28 4.94 6.00
CA ASN A 617 42.97 3.85 5.33
C ASN A 617 44.23 4.38 4.63
N SER A 618 45.30 4.53 5.40
CA SER A 618 46.66 4.48 4.87
C SER A 618 47.53 3.75 5.87
N SER A 619 47.56 2.42 5.77
CA SER A 619 48.71 1.61 6.15
C SER A 619 49.87 2.02 5.25
N GLY A 620 50.54 3.10 5.61
CA GLY A 620 51.72 3.62 4.92
C GLY A 620 52.79 3.89 5.96
N THR A 621 53.79 3.01 5.99
CA THR A 621 55.06 3.16 6.69
C THR A 621 55.66 4.55 6.47
N TRP A 622 55.86 5.34 7.54
CA TRP A 622 56.66 6.57 7.48
C TRP A 622 57.67 6.58 8.64
N THR A 623 58.84 5.99 8.35
CA THR A 623 60.08 6.19 9.09
C THR A 623 60.77 7.47 8.61
N SER A 624 61.10 8.39 9.54
CA SER A 624 62.18 9.40 9.49
C SER A 624 62.15 10.41 8.32
N VAL A 625 62.42 11.72 8.44
CA VAL A 625 63.65 12.34 8.95
C VAL A 625 63.41 13.85 9.24
N VAL A 626 64.20 14.38 10.18
CA VAL A 626 64.54 15.81 10.47
C VAL A 626 63.43 16.61 11.17
N GLY A 627 63.57 17.16 12.39
CA GLY A 627 64.75 17.59 13.12
C GLY A 627 64.55 19.05 13.51
N GLY A 628 63.95 19.31 14.69
CA GLY A 628 63.73 20.67 15.20
C GLY A 628 62.95 20.65 16.51
N TYR A 629 63.61 21.02 17.61
CA TYR A 629 63.08 21.00 18.97
C TYR A 629 61.86 21.93 19.13
N GLY A 630 60.65 21.38 19.12
CA GLY A 630 59.42 22.13 19.40
C GLY A 630 58.14 21.30 19.60
N ALA A 631 58.22 19.97 19.57
CA ALA A 631 57.06 19.07 19.55
C ALA A 631 56.76 18.40 20.90
N ALA A 632 56.94 19.10 22.02
CA ALA A 632 56.62 18.58 23.36
C ALA A 632 55.43 19.29 24.04
N ALA A 633 54.75 20.22 23.36
CA ALA A 633 53.58 20.93 23.88
C ALA A 633 52.28 20.70 23.08
N LEU A 634 52.28 19.77 22.12
CA LEU A 634 51.10 19.43 21.30
C LEU A 634 50.42 18.11 21.71
N ASN A 635 51.00 17.34 22.63
CA ASN A 635 50.41 16.07 23.08
C ASN A 635 49.24 16.23 24.07
N THR A 636 48.95 17.43 24.56
CA THR A 636 47.88 17.66 25.54
C THR A 636 46.56 18.14 24.91
N ALA A 637 46.49 18.28 23.58
CA ALA A 637 45.29 18.75 22.88
C ALA A 637 44.86 17.92 21.66
N GLY A 638 45.50 16.78 21.38
CA GLY A 638 44.99 15.79 20.41
C GLY A 638 44.84 16.25 18.94
N ILE A 639 45.45 17.36 18.52
CA ILE A 639 45.36 17.85 17.13
C ILE A 639 46.68 17.57 16.42
N THR A 640 46.73 16.45 15.68
CA THR A 640 47.79 16.17 14.70
C THR A 640 47.18 15.98 13.32
N SER A 641 46.98 17.08 12.58
CA SER A 641 46.96 17.17 11.10
C SER A 641 46.64 18.61 10.66
N PRO A 642 47.21 19.12 9.55
CA PRO A 642 46.75 20.36 8.94
C PRO A 642 45.40 20.06 8.29
N VAL A 643 44.31 20.33 9.02
CA VAL A 643 42.94 20.15 8.51
C VAL A 643 42.66 21.29 7.54
N GLY A 644 42.78 21.03 6.23
CA GLY A 644 42.23 21.94 5.22
C GLY A 644 40.71 22.12 5.41
N SER A 645 40.12 23.15 4.81
CA SER A 645 38.67 23.35 4.81
C SER A 645 37.95 22.02 4.50
N PRO A 646 36.95 21.62 5.31
CA PRO A 646 36.38 20.29 5.21
C PRO A 646 35.82 20.06 3.81
N ARG A 647 36.23 18.98 3.15
CA ARG A 647 35.76 18.67 1.79
C ARG A 647 34.27 18.37 1.84
N ARG A 648 33.51 19.03 0.97
CA ARG A 648 32.06 18.84 0.81
C ARG A 648 31.81 17.94 -0.39
N TYR A 649 30.84 17.04 -0.30
CA TYR A 649 30.38 16.24 -1.43
C TYR A 649 28.85 16.22 -1.47
N LEU A 650 28.28 16.13 -2.68
CA LEU A 650 26.83 15.97 -2.87
C LEU A 650 26.43 14.56 -2.41
N ALA A 651 25.76 14.48 -1.27
CA ALA A 651 25.36 13.22 -0.67
C ALA A 651 23.98 12.79 -1.13
N HIS A 652 23.05 13.75 -1.22
CA HIS A 652 21.65 13.48 -1.56
C HIS A 652 21.04 14.61 -2.38
N THR A 653 19.87 14.35 -2.96
CA THR A 653 18.94 15.38 -3.42
C THR A 653 17.66 15.32 -2.60
N ALA A 654 16.98 16.44 -2.42
CA ALA A 654 15.70 16.48 -1.72
C ALA A 654 14.87 17.65 -2.25
N ALA A 655 13.56 17.48 -2.29
CA ALA A 655 12.65 18.53 -2.70
C ALA A 655 11.74 18.98 -1.55
N PHE A 656 11.68 20.29 -1.38
CA PHE A 656 10.91 20.91 -0.32
C PHE A 656 9.96 21.95 -0.92
N SER A 657 8.82 22.13 -0.27
CA SER A 657 7.96 23.25 -0.58
C SER A 657 8.73 24.56 -0.44
N ARG A 658 8.47 25.53 -1.32
CA ARG A 658 9.04 26.89 -1.18
C ARG A 658 8.61 27.57 0.13
N LEU A 659 7.49 27.14 0.71
CA LEU A 659 6.96 27.64 1.99
C LEU A 659 7.39 26.79 3.19
N ALA A 660 8.21 25.75 2.98
CA ALA A 660 8.80 25.03 4.10
C ALA A 660 9.76 25.95 4.86
N ASN A 661 9.71 25.90 6.19
CA ASN A 661 10.68 26.63 7.03
C ASN A 661 11.94 25.79 7.28
N VAL A 662 13.02 26.47 7.69
CA VAL A 662 14.32 25.83 7.95
C VAL A 662 14.20 24.71 8.98
N ARG A 663 13.38 24.90 10.03
CA ARG A 663 13.13 23.87 11.03
C ARG A 663 12.53 22.59 10.44
N GLN A 664 11.50 22.70 9.62
CA GLN A 664 10.86 21.56 8.95
C GLN A 664 11.86 20.81 8.05
N VAL A 665 12.74 21.53 7.37
CA VAL A 665 13.81 20.92 6.55
C VAL A 665 14.81 20.17 7.44
N ILE A 666 15.25 20.77 8.55
CA ILE A 666 16.16 20.12 9.52
C ILE A 666 15.52 18.88 10.13
N GLU A 667 14.28 18.98 10.61
CA GLU A 667 13.53 17.87 11.20
C GLU A 667 13.38 16.71 10.20
N PHE A 668 13.02 17.01 8.95
CA PHE A 668 12.91 16.01 7.90
C PHE A 668 14.24 15.32 7.60
N LEU A 669 15.31 16.10 7.36
CA LEU A 669 16.62 15.54 7.03
C LEU A 669 17.20 14.73 8.20
N SER A 670 17.00 15.22 9.43
CA SER A 670 17.46 14.55 10.65
C SER A 670 16.76 13.21 10.83
N LEU A 671 15.43 13.18 10.70
CA LEU A 671 14.65 11.94 10.76
C LEU A 671 15.08 10.95 9.67
N ARG A 672 15.22 11.42 8.43
CA ARG A 672 15.53 10.55 7.28
C ARG A 672 16.95 9.98 7.33
N LEU A 673 17.89 10.71 7.92
CA LEU A 673 19.31 10.33 8.00
C LEU A 673 19.72 9.77 9.38
N GLY A 674 18.79 9.67 10.33
CA GLY A 674 19.05 9.16 11.68
C GLY A 674 19.98 10.06 12.50
N LEU A 675 19.85 11.38 12.33
CA LEU A 675 20.66 12.38 13.04
C LEU A 675 19.85 13.01 14.17
N ARG A 676 20.52 13.42 15.26
CA ARG A 676 19.88 14.21 16.31
C ARG A 676 19.77 15.65 15.83
N ILE A 677 18.58 16.26 15.98
CA ILE A 677 18.31 17.64 15.53
C ILE A 677 19.29 18.64 16.17
N GLU A 678 19.67 18.42 17.43
CA GLU A 678 20.63 19.25 18.19
C GLU A 678 22.07 19.21 17.65
N ASP A 679 22.42 18.21 16.84
CA ASP A 679 23.76 18.04 16.26
C ASP A 679 23.81 18.48 14.80
N VAL A 680 22.78 19.13 14.29
CA VAL A 680 22.63 19.44 12.87
C VAL A 680 22.35 20.92 12.67
N ARG A 681 22.98 21.52 11.66
CA ARG A 681 22.60 22.84 11.15
C ARG A 681 22.75 22.92 9.64
N LEU A 682 22.05 23.87 9.04
CA LEU A 682 22.01 24.05 7.59
C LEU A 682 22.73 25.31 7.15
N TRP A 683 23.48 25.19 6.07
CA TRP A 683 24.05 26.32 5.36
C TRP A 683 23.54 26.35 3.93
N HIS A 684 23.28 27.54 3.41
CA HIS A 684 23.05 27.76 2.00
C HIS A 684 24.38 27.99 1.27
N VAL A 685 24.63 27.21 0.23
CA VAL A 685 25.88 27.23 -0.53
C VAL A 685 25.60 27.73 -1.95
N ARG A 686 25.95 29.00 -2.22
CA ARG A 686 26.06 29.60 -3.56
C ARG A 686 27.45 30.21 -3.73
N ASP A 687 27.56 31.44 -4.25
CA ASP A 687 28.82 32.20 -4.35
C ASP A 687 29.44 32.43 -2.96
N ASN A 688 28.59 32.67 -1.95
CA ASN A 688 28.97 32.73 -0.54
C ASN A 688 28.24 31.62 0.22
N THR A 689 28.89 31.06 1.24
CA THR A 689 28.27 30.08 2.17
C THR A 689 27.68 30.81 3.37
N ILE A 690 26.37 30.72 3.59
CA ILE A 690 25.63 31.46 4.63
C ILE A 690 24.96 30.47 5.58
N LEU A 691 25.10 30.69 6.89
CA LEU A 691 24.44 29.87 7.92
C LEU A 691 22.96 30.27 8.01
N LEU A 692 22.07 29.28 8.00
CA LEU A 692 20.63 29.49 8.15
C LEU A 692 20.25 29.47 9.64
N GLU A 693 20.37 30.62 10.31
CA GLU A 693 20.09 30.76 11.75
C GLU A 693 18.61 30.93 12.08
N ASP A 694 17.82 31.52 11.17
CA ASP A 694 16.39 31.72 11.36
C ASP A 694 15.62 30.44 11.01
N GLU A 695 15.25 29.68 12.04
CA GLU A 695 14.51 28.43 11.93
C GLU A 695 13.07 28.60 11.41
N VAL A 696 12.49 29.81 11.53
CA VAL A 696 11.08 30.11 11.21
C VAL A 696 10.93 30.65 9.79
N ALA A 697 11.99 31.26 9.24
CA ALA A 697 12.00 31.75 7.87
C ALA A 697 11.75 30.62 6.85
N THR A 698 10.91 30.90 5.84
CA THR A 698 10.67 29.95 4.76
C THR A 698 11.82 29.94 3.76
N LEU A 699 11.97 28.86 2.99
CA LEU A 699 12.96 28.78 1.92
C LEU A 699 12.80 29.93 0.90
N GLN A 700 11.56 30.33 0.62
CA GLN A 700 11.25 31.49 -0.21
C GLN A 700 11.71 32.81 0.42
N ASP A 701 11.48 33.02 1.72
CA ASP A 701 11.91 34.24 2.43
C ASP A 701 13.44 34.38 2.44
N LEU A 702 14.14 33.24 2.52
CA LEU A 702 15.60 33.16 2.44
C LEU A 702 16.14 33.29 1.01
N GLY A 703 15.27 33.40 0.00
CA GLY A 703 15.66 33.54 -1.40
C GLY A 703 16.32 32.29 -2.00
N ILE A 704 16.06 31.12 -1.42
CA ILE A 704 16.56 29.82 -1.91
C ILE A 704 15.77 29.44 -3.17
N GLN A 705 16.49 28.99 -4.19
CA GLN A 705 15.95 28.68 -5.52
C GLN A 705 16.13 27.21 -5.87
N ASP A 706 15.39 26.75 -6.88
CA ASP A 706 15.51 25.38 -7.37
C ASP A 706 16.92 25.12 -7.93
N GLY A 707 17.50 23.99 -7.56
CA GLY A 707 18.87 23.62 -7.94
C GLY A 707 19.96 24.10 -6.98
N ASP A 708 19.62 24.92 -5.97
CA ASP A 708 20.56 25.35 -4.95
C ASP A 708 21.10 24.19 -4.09
N GLN A 709 22.22 24.45 -3.41
CA GLN A 709 22.86 23.49 -2.53
C GLN A 709 22.71 23.90 -1.07
N LEU A 710 22.30 22.95 -0.23
CA LEU A 710 22.31 23.06 1.22
C LEU A 710 23.39 22.15 1.79
N LEU A 711 24.27 22.69 2.62
CA LEU A 711 25.22 21.90 3.39
C LEU A 711 24.57 21.51 4.72
N LEU A 712 24.40 20.20 4.91
CA LEU A 712 24.02 19.59 6.17
C LEU A 712 25.28 19.37 7.00
N GLU A 713 25.57 20.32 7.88
CA GLU A 713 26.69 20.21 8.79
C GLU A 713 26.27 19.40 10.01
N VAL A 714 27.06 18.36 10.31
CA VAL A 714 26.88 17.50 11.48
C VAL A 714 27.97 17.81 12.49
N ARG A 715 27.57 17.99 13.73
CA ARG A 715 28.47 18.26 14.86
C ARG A 715 29.38 17.06 15.11
N ASN A 716 30.65 17.32 15.36
CA ASN A 716 31.61 16.29 15.74
C ASN A 716 31.32 15.77 17.17
N LYS A 717 31.83 14.57 17.49
CA LYS A 717 31.69 13.96 18.82
C LYS A 717 32.30 14.81 19.95
N ASP A 718 33.28 15.64 19.62
CA ASP A 718 33.93 16.58 20.55
C ASP A 718 33.14 17.89 20.72
N LEU A 719 31.91 17.96 20.19
CA LEU A 719 31.04 19.13 20.18
C LEU A 719 31.52 20.29 19.30
N THR A 720 32.51 20.08 18.43
CA THR A 720 32.96 21.09 17.46
C THR A 720 32.14 21.05 16.17
N TRP A 721 32.07 22.19 15.48
CA TRP A 721 31.47 22.31 14.16
C TRP A 721 32.55 22.29 13.06
N PRO A 722 32.49 21.36 12.08
CA PRO A 722 33.49 21.25 11.02
C PRO A 722 33.82 22.54 10.24
N GLU A 723 32.83 23.34 9.86
CA GLU A 723 33.00 24.59 9.09
C GLU A 723 33.65 25.69 9.93
N GLU A 724 33.29 25.78 11.22
CA GLU A 724 33.95 26.71 12.15
C GLU A 724 35.41 26.33 12.37
N LEU A 725 35.69 25.04 12.56
CA LEU A 725 37.05 24.54 12.69
C LEU A 725 37.87 24.79 11.42
N GLY A 726 37.29 24.52 10.25
CA GLY A 726 37.92 24.78 8.96
C GLY A 726 38.25 26.26 8.74
N ALA A 727 37.31 27.15 9.07
CA ALA A 727 37.51 28.60 8.97
C ALA A 727 38.65 29.09 9.88
N LEU A 728 38.76 28.56 11.10
CA LEU A 728 39.83 28.90 12.04
C LEU A 728 41.22 28.46 11.54
N VAL A 729 41.31 27.33 10.84
CA VAL A 729 42.57 26.83 10.29
C VAL A 729 42.95 27.55 8.98
N SER A 730 41.99 27.83 8.11
CA SER A 730 42.22 28.56 6.85
C SER A 730 42.52 30.05 7.05
N GLY A 731 42.08 30.66 8.17
CA GLY A 731 42.38 32.05 8.52
C GLY A 731 43.86 32.34 8.83
N VAL A 732 44.72 31.32 8.93
CA VAL A 732 46.15 31.48 9.24
C VAL A 732 47.00 31.75 7.99
N THR A 733 46.50 31.50 6.77
CA THR A 733 47.32 31.59 5.55
C THR A 733 46.85 32.56 4.48
N ASN A 734 45.69 33.20 4.60
CA ASN A 734 45.28 34.26 3.68
C ASN A 734 44.44 35.32 4.37
N ASN A 735 44.93 36.55 4.39
CA ASN A 735 44.25 37.70 4.98
C ASN A 735 43.12 38.25 4.07
N GLN A 736 42.49 37.42 3.24
CA GLN A 736 41.32 37.77 2.43
C GLN A 736 40.40 36.57 2.22
N GLY A 737 39.19 36.67 2.79
CA GLY A 737 37.97 36.04 2.27
C GLY A 737 37.58 34.68 2.85
N LEU A 738 36.94 34.66 4.04
CA LEU A 738 35.70 33.87 4.30
C LEU A 738 35.07 34.13 5.69
N ILE A 739 35.16 35.35 6.21
CA ILE A 739 34.34 35.75 7.37
C ILE A 739 33.19 36.57 6.81
N SER A 740 31.97 36.14 7.12
CA SER A 740 30.73 36.90 6.95
C SER A 740 30.97 38.39 7.22
N MET A 741 31.09 39.13 6.13
CA MET A 741 31.25 40.58 6.09
C MET A 741 29.99 41.14 5.49
N ASP A 742 28.89 41.03 6.24
CA ASP A 742 27.96 42.14 6.22
C ASP A 742 28.67 43.30 6.94
N ARG A 743 29.27 44.19 6.12
CA ARG A 743 29.99 45.37 6.57
C ARG A 743 29.02 46.30 7.32
N ARG A 744 29.00 46.21 8.66
CA ARG A 744 28.86 47.40 9.50
C ARG A 744 30.25 47.94 9.83
N PRO A 745 30.49 49.26 9.66
CA PRO A 745 31.81 49.84 9.86
C PRO A 745 32.23 49.72 11.33
N THR A 746 33.48 49.29 11.54
CA THR A 746 34.27 49.47 12.76
C THR A 746 33.55 49.13 14.07
N ILE A 747 33.43 47.84 14.36
CA ILE A 747 33.08 47.39 15.72
C ILE A 747 34.28 47.71 16.62
N CYS A 748 34.17 48.79 17.38
CA CYS A 748 35.02 49.05 18.55
C CYS A 748 34.17 48.67 19.76
N LEU A 749 34.29 47.41 20.22
CA LEU A 749 33.58 46.97 21.42
C LEU A 749 34.21 47.64 22.65
N PRO A 750 33.41 47.87 23.71
CA PRO A 750 33.96 48.23 25.01
C PRO A 750 35.08 47.24 25.39
N PRO A 751 36.23 47.70 25.92
CA PRO A 751 37.27 46.81 26.41
C PRO A 751 36.70 45.76 27.36
N GLY A 752 36.95 44.48 27.07
CA GLY A 752 36.45 43.34 27.85
C GLY A 752 35.13 42.75 27.32
N ALA A 753 34.52 43.32 26.28
CA ALA A 753 33.29 42.79 25.66
C ALA A 753 33.55 41.83 24.48
N THR A 754 34.80 41.39 24.27
CA THR A 754 35.15 40.32 23.33
C THR A 754 34.96 38.96 24.00
N GLY A 755 34.15 38.07 23.39
CA GLY A 755 33.87 36.73 23.91
C GLY A 755 34.92 35.67 23.52
N LEU A 756 34.76 34.44 24.01
CA LEU A 756 35.57 33.28 23.60
C LEU A 756 34.77 32.30 22.73
N HIS A 757 35.38 31.79 21.66
CA HIS A 757 34.81 30.67 20.90
C HIS A 757 34.95 29.36 21.70
N ASN A 758 33.85 28.63 21.82
CA ASN A 758 33.87 27.28 22.40
C ASN A 758 34.49 26.31 21.39
N LEU A 759 35.69 25.84 21.70
CA LEU A 759 36.38 24.76 21.00
C LEU A 759 35.99 23.44 21.67
N GLY A 760 34.89 22.84 21.22
CA GLY A 760 34.36 21.60 21.78
C GLY A 760 33.82 21.77 23.20
N ASN A 761 34.28 20.94 24.15
CA ASN A 761 33.86 20.94 25.56
C ASN A 761 34.43 22.10 26.41
N THR A 762 34.99 23.13 25.79
CA THR A 762 35.66 24.23 26.52
C THR A 762 34.71 25.25 27.11
N CYS A 763 33.39 25.10 27.00
CA CYS A 763 32.42 26.08 27.51
C CYS A 763 32.57 26.37 29.01
N PHE A 764 32.85 25.35 29.83
CA PHE A 764 33.09 25.53 31.27
C PHE A 764 34.38 26.34 31.53
N MET A 765 35.45 26.01 30.82
CA MET A 765 36.72 26.73 30.91
C MET A 765 36.60 28.15 30.36
N ASN A 766 35.92 28.37 29.25
CA ASN A 766 35.68 29.67 28.64
C ASN A 766 34.83 30.56 29.54
N ALA A 767 33.82 30.01 30.23
CA ALA A 767 33.06 30.75 31.23
C ALA A 767 33.96 31.18 32.40
N ALA A 768 34.79 30.26 32.92
CA ALA A 768 35.74 30.57 33.98
C ALA A 768 36.78 31.62 33.54
N LEU A 769 37.40 31.46 32.37
CA LEU A 769 38.39 32.39 31.83
C LEU A 769 37.80 33.79 31.58
N GLN A 770 36.56 33.87 31.08
CA GLN A 770 35.88 35.16 30.90
C GLN A 770 35.53 35.80 32.25
N ALA A 771 35.11 35.03 33.25
CA ALA A 771 34.88 35.54 34.61
C ALA A 771 36.18 36.07 35.25
N VAL A 772 37.28 35.33 35.12
CA VAL A 772 38.61 35.73 35.61
C VAL A 772 39.12 36.96 34.84
N SER A 773 38.92 37.01 33.51
CA SER A 773 39.29 38.15 32.65
C SER A 773 38.52 39.42 33.00
N ASN A 774 37.29 39.29 33.52
CA ASN A 774 36.47 40.40 34.00
C ASN A 774 36.73 40.77 35.47
N THR A 775 37.67 40.10 36.15
CA THR A 775 38.10 40.45 37.51
C THR A 775 39.10 41.61 37.47
N ARG A 776 38.60 42.84 37.57
CA ARG A 776 39.33 44.09 37.32
C ARG A 776 40.76 44.18 37.91
N PRO A 777 41.03 43.83 39.20
CA PRO A 777 42.40 43.90 39.74
C PRO A 777 43.37 42.94 39.01
N LEU A 778 42.89 41.74 38.68
CA LEU A 778 43.66 40.71 38.00
C LEU A 778 43.91 41.08 36.54
N THR A 779 42.89 41.58 35.84
CA THR A 779 42.99 42.12 34.48
C THR A 779 44.06 43.21 34.40
N GLN A 780 44.03 44.18 35.33
CA GLN A 780 45.00 45.28 35.35
C GLN A 780 46.42 44.80 35.65
N TYR A 781 46.57 43.79 36.50
CA TYR A 781 47.86 43.16 36.78
C TYR A 781 48.47 42.55 35.52
N PHE A 782 47.70 41.76 34.76
CA PHE A 782 48.16 41.12 33.52
C PHE A 782 48.32 42.10 32.34
N GLN A 783 47.48 43.13 32.24
CA GLN A 783 47.61 44.16 31.20
C GLN A 783 48.86 45.02 31.36
N ARG A 784 49.38 45.15 32.59
CA ARG A 784 50.59 45.94 32.91
C ARG A 784 51.88 45.12 32.94
N ASP A 785 51.81 43.84 32.54
CA ASP A 785 52.94 42.90 32.56
C ASP A 785 53.60 42.69 33.94
N MET A 786 52.89 43.00 35.03
CA MET A 786 53.39 42.86 36.40
C MET A 786 53.74 41.41 36.75
N GLN A 787 53.08 40.44 36.11
CA GLN A 787 53.35 39.02 36.26
C GLN A 787 54.80 38.64 35.94
N LEU A 788 55.46 39.35 35.01
CA LEU A 788 56.79 38.96 34.52
C LEU A 788 57.85 38.98 35.63
N CYS A 789 57.72 39.85 36.62
CA CYS A 789 58.63 39.97 37.76
C CYS A 789 58.45 38.85 38.80
N GLU A 790 57.28 38.20 38.81
CA GLU A 790 56.88 37.22 39.82
C GLU A 790 56.81 35.79 39.25
N LEU A 791 57.16 35.60 37.97
CA LEU A 791 57.17 34.29 37.32
C LEU A 791 58.25 33.38 37.93
N ASN A 792 57.81 32.33 38.61
CA ASN A 792 58.69 31.24 39.03
C ASN A 792 59.00 30.32 37.83
N SER A 793 60.03 30.67 37.06
CA SER A 793 60.51 29.91 35.89
C SER A 793 61.31 28.66 36.27
N THR A 794 61.75 28.55 37.52
CA THR A 794 62.65 27.50 38.03
C THR A 794 61.94 26.33 38.68
N ASN A 795 60.62 26.41 38.91
CA ASN A 795 59.87 25.34 39.56
C ASN A 795 59.79 24.08 38.67
N PRO A 796 60.39 22.93 39.08
CA PRO A 796 60.37 21.70 38.28
C PRO A 796 58.99 21.04 38.18
N LEU A 797 58.05 21.37 39.07
CA LEU A 797 56.66 20.89 39.06
C LEU A 797 55.67 21.90 38.45
N GLY A 798 56.15 23.10 38.07
CA GLY A 798 55.31 24.17 37.53
C GLY A 798 55.35 24.29 36.01
N THR A 799 54.50 25.13 35.44
CA THR A 799 54.43 25.37 33.99
C THR A 799 55.52 26.32 33.47
N ARG A 800 56.58 26.54 34.25
CA ARG A 800 57.68 27.50 33.96
C ARG A 800 57.19 28.91 33.59
N GLY A 801 56.02 29.31 34.13
CA GLY A 801 55.37 30.58 33.85
C GLY A 801 54.61 30.66 32.51
N GLN A 802 54.54 29.57 31.73
CA GLN A 802 53.89 29.56 30.41
C GLN A 802 52.39 29.88 30.49
N VAL A 803 51.69 29.32 31.47
CA VAL A 803 50.23 29.56 31.64
C VAL A 803 49.95 31.03 31.93
N ALA A 804 50.72 31.66 32.82
CA ALA A 804 50.56 33.08 33.16
C ALA A 804 50.83 33.99 31.95
N ARG A 805 51.83 33.65 31.11
CA ARG A 805 52.12 34.39 29.87
C ARG A 805 51.00 34.25 28.84
N ARG A 806 50.50 33.03 28.62
CA ARG A 806 49.37 32.77 27.71
C ARG A 806 48.09 33.47 28.17
N TYR A 807 47.82 33.43 29.46
CA TYR A 807 46.68 34.14 30.03
C TYR A 807 46.81 35.67 29.85
N ALA A 808 48.01 36.23 30.00
CA ALA A 808 48.26 37.65 29.73
C ALA A 808 48.02 38.04 28.26
N GLU A 809 48.47 37.20 27.32
CA GLU A 809 48.21 37.37 25.89
C GLU A 809 46.71 37.35 25.59
N LEU A 810 46.00 36.32 26.08
CA LEU A 810 44.55 36.18 25.92
C LEU A 810 43.79 37.36 26.55
N CYS A 811 44.18 37.78 27.75
CA CYS A 811 43.56 38.90 28.45
C CYS A 811 43.73 40.21 27.66
N ARG A 812 44.87 40.44 27.01
CA ARG A 812 45.04 41.59 26.10
C ARG A 812 44.11 41.50 24.92
N GLU A 813 44.05 40.36 24.24
CA GLU A 813 43.18 40.16 23.07
C GLU A 813 41.70 40.41 23.41
N LEU A 814 41.20 39.85 24.52
CA LEU A 814 39.82 40.03 24.98
C LEU A 814 39.49 41.49 25.34
N TRP A 815 40.50 42.29 25.68
CA TRP A 815 40.33 43.68 26.08
C TRP A 815 40.71 44.69 25.00
N THR A 816 41.16 44.23 23.82
CA THR A 816 41.38 45.12 22.66
C THR A 816 40.07 45.63 22.03
N GLY A 817 38.96 44.92 22.24
CA GLY A 817 37.66 45.26 21.66
C GLY A 817 37.63 45.21 20.11
N SER A 818 38.66 44.63 19.49
CA SER A 818 38.86 44.63 18.03
C SER A 818 38.09 43.53 17.31
N THR A 819 37.62 42.52 18.04
CA THR A 819 36.82 41.40 17.52
C THR A 819 35.67 41.09 18.47
N ARG A 820 34.57 40.51 17.94
CA ARG A 820 33.44 40.04 18.76
C ARG A 820 33.80 38.83 19.61
N SER A 821 34.68 37.99 19.11
CA SER A 821 35.13 36.78 19.80
C SER A 821 36.53 36.37 19.37
N VAL A 822 37.22 35.62 20.22
CA VAL A 822 38.57 35.08 19.99
C VAL A 822 38.57 33.58 20.29
N ALA A 823 39.24 32.79 19.45
CA ALA A 823 39.42 31.36 19.68
C ALA A 823 40.77 31.14 20.38
N PRO A 824 40.81 30.58 21.60
CA PRO A 824 42.05 30.34 22.33
C PRO A 824 42.78 29.09 21.77
N LEU A 825 43.36 29.22 20.56
CA LEU A 825 43.96 28.12 19.80
C LEU A 825 45.43 27.82 20.14
N LYS A 826 46.06 28.53 21.09
CA LYS A 826 47.54 28.61 21.26
C LYS A 826 48.08 28.41 22.67
#